data_AF-A0A9F5MRE4-F1
#
_entry.id   AF-A0A9F5MRE4-F1
#
_cell.length_a   1.000
_cell.length_b   1.000
_cell.length_c   1.000
_cell.angle_alpha   90.00
_cell.angle_beta   90.00
_cell.angle_gamma   90.00
#
_symmetry.space_group_name_H-M   'P 1'
#
loop_
_entity.id
_entity.type
_entity.pdbx_description
1 polymer ?
#
loop_
_entity_poly.entity_id
_entity_poly.type
_entity_poly.pdbx_seq_one_letter_code
_entity_poly.pdbx_strand_id
1 'polypeptide(L)'
;MASKRKLFKPHVYRENLTEELAKTKRPRTSGKKKSDPQDGDIESSNVFGHLLKAAGITLKAGERQNEIAVDGAIFQKKLHQALRKHPSYPQVVEEFISGLDSHIENRDQFRNCLLPCIPAQNQETNNAVHSYCESLIKLLLGIEILQPAVIKLLFEKLPEFFQESVGSDGLNLPRLIVNQLKWLDRIVDNKDLVSMIMQMVYVSPLSIQHDIITSLPEILEDSQHSEIARQLSSLLKENVGLTVPVLDALSCLNLDGELLSEVRQSVMISVSAVKMEDLPIIVKFILHSIKATDATEVISDLRKKLNLESCATLPSIQASQNKLRSQTQASLSASQMSTNQDSFKLLFEVLKSALKFQKCVLEGWIKAIESVPSASDHKVLDLIMLLMICATSAKNKKQIERLLKSKIQSGSLREQLLQNAFRYHSLVMRDLFPAILSVAQSFVNSADPCVVSFGSCMYKQAFTAFDSYYQQEIVGALVTHVCGGNKVEVDVSLDTLTDLVSVHTSSVVPYVVFLKSILDYMDNLGPQQIRKLFYILSILAFSHGHKNSHIQDDMHVVIRKQLSSTIPKYKRIGIIGAVTMVGSMAAKRSKENGKLLEREQLSKEQHRQIISLLELVFSCCGQVPHALALYYDELANLIQKGNLNLQILAWIKDCVVKDFERDFVTDLLQIEDSTFPFPVKALYGLEDSESEGAIAINLLPLLSESFSKNLDVIAVESKDKRLVSPVCLSPFFRLLRLCMSELNNGSMEDIDALLVCPLYLTSLEVGGKVESLSKQERDFLCSLLFHAVNWFREVVNAFCREEDPNVKGKVLTRLQNITELQCVLEKCLAASPGYVPPLANFDSETLEAAPVLNTTFATKKKNKGQKRLKSDSSKNSFGDSSQLDENTEVIQAEAETSQQEKSISAEKDPGTPLIQLQNYSAYFRELDLEVFTILHCGLLTKSVLDTEMHTKTCEVVQLEPTELLFLLEDLYRKMEHMLIPAPAKRTPFLKGKGNKSAGFSHLCHSTSQEVIEHAAELLKPLCNHTENMHNYFQALITENRGVIDGPSINVQEHQLMSSCYQRLLQIFHFLFAWNGYSQHENQGLLKASLHILAHRLKPGDRELPLEDLLSQSFQYLLNFQHSVPNIYCALSLTQLLLVIAEKSVASLKSKEIASITKGFLCQSWMQPSGTRQKGPQFNDALHTLLTIYMEYTHDILKEIEDISSIGVPELIRSSKDGYSSTYPTLT
;
A
#
# COMPACT_ATOMS: atom_id res chain seq x y z
N MET A 1 -31.63 -3.09 47.82
CA MET A 1 -32.90 -3.81 48.07
C MET A 1 -33.59 -4.08 46.74
N ALA A 2 -33.96 -5.35 46.53
CA ALA A 2 -35.05 -5.88 45.71
C ALA A 2 -35.20 -5.57 44.20
N SER A 3 -35.05 -6.66 43.43
CA SER A 3 -35.97 -7.19 42.39
C SER A 3 -35.70 -6.96 40.89
N LYS A 4 -35.27 -8.07 40.25
CA LYS A 4 -35.85 -8.77 39.08
C LYS A 4 -35.82 -8.00 37.72
N ARG A 5 -35.34 -8.55 36.59
CA ARG A 5 -35.52 -9.92 36.05
C ARG A 5 -34.60 -10.18 34.83
N LYS A 6 -34.03 -11.39 34.81
CA LYS A 6 -33.77 -12.34 33.69
C LYS A 6 -32.82 -11.97 32.53
N LEU A 7 -31.66 -12.65 32.53
CA LEU A 7 -30.85 -13.00 31.37
C LEU A 7 -30.82 -14.54 31.21
N PHE A 8 -31.05 -15.01 29.98
CA PHE A 8 -30.99 -16.41 29.56
C PHE A 8 -29.55 -16.78 29.15
N LYS A 9 -29.05 -17.92 29.63
CA LYS A 9 -27.81 -18.61 29.19
C LYS A 9 -28.21 -19.93 28.53
N PRO A 10 -27.53 -20.41 27.45
CA PRO A 10 -27.62 -21.80 27.04
C PRO A 10 -26.35 -22.60 27.43
N HIS A 11 -26.63 -23.73 28.08
CA HIS A 11 -25.94 -25.00 28.22
C HIS A 11 -24.43 -25.11 27.95
N VAL A 12 -23.70 -25.07 29.06
CA VAL A 12 -22.51 -25.90 29.34
C VAL A 12 -23.02 -27.15 30.06
N TYR A 13 -22.65 -28.35 29.61
CA TYR A 13 -22.68 -29.53 30.48
C TYR A 13 -21.29 -29.69 31.08
N ARG A 14 -21.20 -29.43 32.37
CA ARG A 14 -20.08 -29.75 33.24
C ARG A 14 -20.69 -30.55 34.37
N GLU A 15 -20.25 -31.78 34.58
CA GLU A 15 -20.49 -32.49 35.84
C GLU A 15 -19.15 -32.65 36.54
N ASN A 16 -18.96 -31.86 37.59
CA ASN A 16 -18.17 -32.23 38.75
C ASN A 16 -19.16 -32.26 39.91
N LEU A 17 -19.08 -33.26 40.78
CA LEU A 17 -19.19 -33.10 42.23
C LEU A 17 -18.83 -34.42 42.93
N THR A 18 -17.91 -34.29 43.88
CA THR A 18 -17.77 -35.11 45.09
C THR A 18 -19.04 -35.05 45.94
N GLU A 19 -19.56 -36.18 46.43
CA GLU A 19 -19.93 -36.40 47.85
C GLU A 19 -20.53 -37.79 48.11
N GLU A 20 -20.40 -38.19 49.36
CA GLU A 20 -20.63 -39.50 49.98
C GLU A 20 -22.12 -39.90 50.19
N LEU A 21 -22.27 -41.15 50.68
CA LEU A 21 -23.33 -41.71 51.55
C LEU A 21 -24.56 -42.44 50.94
N ALA A 22 -24.34 -43.75 50.76
CA ALA A 22 -24.86 -44.82 51.63
C ALA A 22 -26.19 -45.58 51.34
N LYS A 23 -26.05 -46.90 51.57
CA LYS A 23 -26.99 -47.96 51.94
C LYS A 23 -27.65 -48.76 50.81
N THR A 24 -27.19 -50.00 50.66
CA THR A 24 -28.04 -51.16 51.02
C THR A 24 -27.23 -52.43 51.33
N LYS A 25 -27.13 -52.71 52.64
CA LYS A 25 -27.22 -54.00 53.35
C LYS A 25 -26.54 -55.27 52.80
N ARG A 26 -25.54 -55.74 53.57
CA ARG A 26 -25.25 -57.17 53.87
C ARG A 26 -26.47 -57.85 54.56
N PRO A 27 -26.53 -59.20 54.61
CA PRO A 27 -25.91 -59.99 55.70
C PRO A 27 -25.06 -61.16 55.13
N ARG A 28 -23.82 -61.46 55.56
CA ARG A 28 -23.32 -62.02 56.83
C ARG A 28 -23.92 -63.39 57.23
N THR A 29 -23.18 -64.46 56.94
CA THR A 29 -22.96 -65.66 57.78
C THR A 29 -21.48 -66.08 57.55
N SER A 30 -20.55 -65.67 58.41
CA SER A 30 -20.03 -66.43 59.57
C SER A 30 -19.46 -67.82 59.22
N GLY A 31 -18.17 -67.86 58.90
CA GLY A 31 -17.34 -69.06 58.94
C GLY A 31 -15.98 -68.71 59.52
N LYS A 32 -15.69 -69.25 60.70
CA LYS A 32 -14.46 -69.03 61.49
C LYS A 32 -13.19 -69.46 60.74
N LYS A 33 -12.09 -68.81 61.12
CA LYS A 33 -10.69 -69.23 60.93
C LYS A 33 -10.51 -70.76 60.91
N LYS A 34 -9.76 -71.25 59.93
CA LYS A 34 -8.78 -72.32 60.14
C LYS A 34 -7.45 -71.92 59.52
N SER A 35 -6.43 -72.24 60.29
CA SER A 35 -5.01 -71.95 60.20
C SER A 35 -4.28 -72.82 59.17
N ASP A 36 -3.21 -72.22 58.64
CA ASP A 36 -1.97 -72.79 58.05
C ASP A 36 -2.02 -73.53 56.70
N PRO A 37 -0.91 -73.52 55.91
CA PRO A 37 0.45 -73.10 56.27
C PRO A 37 1.07 -72.01 55.37
N GLN A 38 2.19 -71.47 55.85
CA GLN A 38 3.25 -70.87 55.04
C GLN A 38 3.60 -71.81 53.89
N ASP A 39 3.35 -71.41 52.65
CA ASP A 39 4.08 -71.94 51.51
C ASP A 39 4.02 -70.92 50.38
N GLY A 40 5.19 -70.61 49.83
CA GLY A 40 5.37 -69.51 48.87
C GLY A 40 6.82 -69.06 48.75
N ASP A 41 7.76 -69.69 49.46
CA ASP A 41 9.19 -69.51 49.24
C ASP A 41 9.64 -70.46 48.12
N ILE A 42 10.41 -69.95 47.17
CA ILE A 42 11.00 -70.79 46.11
C ILE A 42 12.25 -71.45 46.69
N GLU A 43 12.18 -72.75 47.01
CA GLU A 43 13.36 -73.57 47.33
C GLU A 43 14.15 -73.85 46.05
N SER A 44 14.98 -72.87 45.67
CA SER A 44 15.92 -73.00 44.56
C SER A 44 17.18 -73.74 45.06
N SER A 45 17.34 -75.01 44.65
CA SER A 45 18.51 -75.86 44.98
C SER A 45 19.77 -75.51 44.18
N ASN A 46 19.70 -74.51 43.30
CA ASN A 46 20.80 -74.05 42.47
C ASN A 46 21.66 -73.01 43.20
N VAL A 47 22.88 -72.80 42.68
CA VAL A 47 23.89 -71.87 43.25
C VAL A 47 23.31 -70.45 43.40
N PHE A 48 22.46 -70.02 42.47
CA PHE A 48 21.76 -68.74 42.50
C PHE A 48 20.88 -68.56 43.75
N GLY A 49 19.95 -69.49 43.98
CA GLY A 49 19.04 -69.46 45.13
C GLY A 49 19.75 -69.48 46.48
N HIS A 50 20.74 -70.39 46.61
CA HIS A 50 21.52 -70.52 47.84
C HIS A 50 22.32 -69.27 48.17
N LEU A 51 22.99 -68.67 47.18
CA LEU A 51 23.80 -67.47 47.40
C LEU A 51 22.93 -66.23 47.67
N LEU A 52 21.75 -66.11 47.04
CA LEU A 52 20.80 -65.03 47.35
C LEU A 52 20.26 -65.12 48.79
N LYS A 53 19.84 -66.32 49.20
CA LYS A 53 19.34 -66.56 50.57
C LYS A 53 20.43 -66.32 51.61
N ALA A 54 21.67 -66.72 51.33
CA ALA A 54 22.82 -66.46 52.19
C ALA A 54 23.19 -64.96 52.26
N ALA A 55 23.01 -64.23 51.16
CA ALA A 55 23.26 -62.79 51.10
C ALA A 55 22.13 -61.94 51.73
N GLY A 56 20.93 -62.52 51.90
CA GLY A 56 19.80 -61.93 52.62
C GLY A 56 18.57 -61.60 51.79
N ILE A 57 18.40 -62.17 50.59
CA ILE A 57 17.16 -62.10 49.80
C ILE A 57 16.50 -63.48 49.70
N THR A 58 15.21 -63.55 49.98
CA THR A 58 14.38 -64.75 49.84
C THR A 58 13.47 -64.61 48.62
N LEU A 59 13.59 -65.54 47.67
CA LEU A 59 12.76 -65.58 46.47
C LEU A 59 11.35 -66.07 46.78
N LYS A 60 10.33 -65.37 46.29
CA LYS A 60 8.92 -65.72 46.50
C LYS A 60 8.25 -66.22 45.22
N ALA A 61 7.32 -67.17 45.38
CA ALA A 61 6.53 -67.76 44.32
C ALA A 61 5.21 -67.00 44.07
N GLY A 62 4.67 -67.11 42.86
CA GLY A 62 3.42 -66.45 42.45
C GLY A 62 3.59 -64.94 42.29
N GLU A 63 2.55 -64.16 42.59
CA GLU A 63 2.57 -62.69 42.42
C GLU A 63 3.28 -61.92 43.57
N ARG A 64 3.84 -62.64 44.55
CA ARG A 64 4.46 -62.03 45.74
C ARG A 64 5.87 -61.51 45.42
N GLN A 65 6.16 -60.27 45.81
CA GLN A 65 7.48 -59.66 45.64
C GLN A 65 8.54 -60.33 46.53
N ASN A 66 9.79 -60.31 46.08
CA ASN A 66 10.92 -60.89 46.80
C ASN A 66 11.16 -60.16 48.14
N GLU A 67 11.57 -60.90 49.17
CA GLU A 67 11.81 -60.32 50.50
C GLU A 67 13.30 -60.06 50.73
N ILE A 68 13.65 -58.88 51.23
CA ILE A 68 15.02 -58.52 51.62
C ILE A 68 15.11 -58.40 53.15
N ALA A 69 16.02 -59.14 53.76
CA ALA A 69 16.21 -59.19 55.22
C ALA A 69 17.30 -58.24 55.73
N VAL A 70 18.04 -57.60 54.82
CA VAL A 70 19.17 -56.70 55.12
C VAL A 70 19.08 -55.42 54.30
N ASP A 71 19.88 -54.41 54.63
CA ASP A 71 20.01 -53.23 53.78
C ASP A 71 20.60 -53.60 52.39
N GLY A 72 20.15 -52.90 51.33
CA GLY A 72 20.55 -53.19 49.95
C GLY A 72 22.06 -53.15 49.71
N ALA A 73 22.77 -52.19 50.32
CA ALA A 73 24.23 -52.10 50.20
C ALA A 73 24.93 -53.22 50.98
N ILE A 74 24.34 -53.68 52.09
CA ILE A 74 24.84 -54.83 52.85
C ILE A 74 24.66 -56.12 52.04
N PHE A 75 23.50 -56.30 51.40
CA PHE A 75 23.24 -57.42 50.49
C PHE A 75 24.28 -57.48 49.37
N GLN A 76 24.48 -56.37 48.65
CA GLN A 76 25.45 -56.30 47.55
C GLN A 76 26.87 -56.66 47.99
N LYS A 77 27.32 -56.12 49.14
CA LYS A 77 28.64 -56.45 49.71
C LYS A 77 28.76 -57.92 50.08
N LYS A 78 27.73 -58.50 50.73
CA LYS A 78 27.71 -59.92 51.10
C LYS A 78 27.74 -60.82 49.88
N LEU A 79 26.91 -60.55 48.88
CA LEU A 79 26.85 -61.34 47.65
C LEU A 79 28.14 -61.22 46.83
N HIS A 80 28.69 -60.02 46.67
CA HIS A 80 29.97 -59.80 46.01
C HIS A 80 31.10 -60.58 46.70
N GLN A 81 31.15 -60.53 48.04
CA GLN A 81 32.15 -61.26 48.81
C GLN A 81 31.95 -62.78 48.74
N ALA A 82 30.69 -63.25 48.75
CA ALA A 82 30.37 -64.67 48.63
C ALA A 82 30.81 -65.22 47.27
N LEU A 83 30.57 -64.49 46.18
CA LEU A 83 31.01 -64.87 44.83
C LEU A 83 32.54 -64.84 44.69
N ARG A 84 33.22 -63.78 45.17
CA ARG A 84 34.70 -63.65 45.12
C ARG A 84 35.43 -64.71 45.95
N LYS A 85 34.87 -65.14 47.08
CA LYS A 85 35.48 -66.12 47.99
C LYS A 85 35.04 -67.55 47.71
N HIS A 86 34.16 -67.77 46.74
CA HIS A 86 33.68 -69.11 46.40
C HIS A 86 34.82 -69.97 45.82
N PRO A 87 34.91 -71.27 46.15
CA PRO A 87 35.99 -72.15 45.68
C PRO A 87 36.14 -72.22 44.15
N SER A 88 35.04 -72.05 43.43
CA SER A 88 34.98 -72.12 41.95
C SER A 88 35.05 -70.76 41.25
N TYR A 89 35.55 -69.70 41.88
CA TYR A 89 35.71 -68.40 41.19
C TYR A 89 36.81 -68.49 40.11
N PRO A 90 36.57 -68.05 38.85
CA PRO A 90 35.43 -67.23 38.37
C PRO A 90 34.22 -68.01 37.80
N GLN A 91 34.30 -69.33 37.60
CA GLN A 91 33.22 -70.16 37.00
C GLN A 91 31.88 -70.06 37.74
N VAL A 92 31.91 -69.88 39.07
CA VAL A 92 30.70 -69.66 39.90
C VAL A 92 29.85 -68.48 39.43
N VAL A 93 30.45 -67.46 38.78
CA VAL A 93 29.71 -66.32 38.26
C VAL A 93 28.84 -66.75 37.07
N GLU A 94 29.37 -67.58 36.17
CA GLU A 94 28.60 -68.14 35.05
C GLU A 94 27.51 -69.09 35.55
N GLU A 95 27.80 -69.93 36.55
CA GLU A 95 26.80 -70.79 37.20
C GLU A 95 25.69 -69.98 37.89
N PHE A 96 26.04 -68.86 38.53
CA PHE A 96 25.07 -67.95 39.16
C PHE A 96 24.16 -67.29 38.11
N ILE A 97 24.74 -66.83 37.00
CA ILE A 97 23.97 -66.21 35.90
C ILE A 97 23.10 -67.25 35.18
N SER A 98 23.60 -68.48 34.96
CA SER A 98 22.79 -69.58 34.42
C SER A 98 21.63 -69.94 35.35
N GLY A 99 21.87 -69.94 36.66
CA GLY A 99 20.81 -70.11 37.66
C GLY A 99 19.78 -68.98 37.67
N LEU A 100 20.20 -67.75 37.41
CA LEU A 100 19.31 -66.60 37.21
C LEU A 100 18.50 -66.75 35.92
N ASP A 101 19.12 -67.12 34.79
CA ASP A 101 18.46 -67.32 33.50
C ASP A 101 17.34 -68.37 33.59
N SER A 102 17.64 -69.54 34.18
CA SER A 102 16.63 -70.58 34.42
C SER A 102 15.52 -70.13 35.37
N HIS A 103 15.80 -69.22 36.32
CA HIS A 103 14.77 -68.68 37.22
C HIS A 103 13.83 -67.69 36.51
N ILE A 104 14.36 -66.88 35.60
CA ILE A 104 13.58 -65.87 34.89
C ILE A 104 12.85 -66.41 33.65
N GLU A 105 13.03 -67.68 33.28
CA GLU A 105 12.16 -68.35 32.29
C GLU A 105 10.68 -68.33 32.72
N ASN A 106 10.41 -68.34 34.03
CA ASN A 106 9.06 -68.14 34.53
C ASN A 106 8.72 -66.64 34.57
N ARG A 107 7.71 -66.25 33.80
CA ARG A 107 7.22 -64.88 33.68
C ARG A 107 6.95 -64.19 35.03
N ASP A 108 6.29 -64.85 35.97
CA ASP A 108 5.91 -64.25 37.25
C ASP A 108 7.13 -64.09 38.17
N GLN A 109 8.06 -65.05 38.11
CA GLN A 109 9.35 -64.96 38.81
C GLN A 109 10.20 -63.83 38.25
N PHE A 110 10.26 -63.68 36.92
CA PHE A 110 10.98 -62.57 36.29
C PHE A 110 10.37 -61.21 36.64
N ARG A 111 9.04 -61.09 36.57
CA ARG A 111 8.29 -59.91 37.04
C ARG A 111 8.67 -59.56 38.48
N ASN A 112 8.69 -60.52 39.39
CA ASN A 112 9.05 -60.28 40.80
C ASN A 112 10.51 -59.85 40.97
N CYS A 113 11.41 -60.32 40.10
CA CYS A 113 12.81 -59.88 40.09
C CYS A 113 12.98 -58.43 39.63
N LEU A 114 12.10 -57.94 38.75
CA LEU A 114 12.09 -56.57 38.23
C LEU A 114 11.36 -55.57 39.15
N LEU A 115 10.49 -56.05 40.04
CA LEU A 115 9.76 -55.23 41.00
C LEU A 115 10.57 -54.97 42.28
N PRO A 116 10.32 -53.85 42.99
CA PRO A 116 10.89 -53.56 44.30
C PRO A 116 10.77 -54.74 45.28
N CYS A 117 11.84 -55.05 46.02
CA CYS A 117 11.77 -56.01 47.11
C CYS A 117 10.93 -55.46 48.28
N ILE A 118 10.40 -56.34 49.14
CA ILE A 118 9.72 -55.98 50.38
C ILE A 118 10.65 -56.28 51.57
N PRO A 119 10.79 -55.40 52.57
CA PRO A 119 11.54 -55.71 53.79
C PRO A 119 10.89 -56.90 54.54
N ALA A 120 11.69 -57.89 54.91
CA ALA A 120 11.22 -59.03 55.69
C ALA A 120 10.69 -58.56 57.07
N GLN A 121 9.47 -58.95 57.42
CA GLN A 121 8.87 -58.61 58.73
C GLN A 121 9.55 -59.39 59.86
N ASN A 122 10.64 -58.85 60.41
CA ASN A 122 11.18 -59.30 61.68
C ASN A 122 10.50 -58.56 62.83
N GLN A 123 9.88 -59.30 63.76
CA GLN A 123 9.16 -58.76 64.93
C GLN A 123 10.07 -58.09 65.98
N GLU A 124 11.38 -58.02 65.77
CA GLU A 124 12.33 -57.46 66.72
C GLU A 124 13.39 -56.63 66.00
N THR A 125 13.06 -55.37 65.65
CA THR A 125 13.95 -54.19 65.73
C THR A 125 13.30 -53.00 65.00
N ASN A 126 12.89 -51.98 65.77
CA ASN A 126 12.47 -50.66 65.28
C ASN A 126 13.68 -49.83 64.81
N ASN A 127 14.34 -50.25 63.74
CA ASN A 127 15.15 -49.35 62.94
C ASN A 127 14.47 -49.24 61.58
N ALA A 128 14.07 -48.02 61.22
CA ALA A 128 13.39 -47.71 59.97
C ALA A 128 14.28 -48.09 58.77
N VAL A 129 14.15 -49.32 58.29
CA VAL A 129 14.53 -49.70 56.93
C VAL A 129 13.67 -48.82 56.03
N HIS A 130 14.32 -47.97 55.22
CA HIS A 130 13.65 -47.05 54.31
C HIS A 130 12.51 -47.78 53.58
N SER A 131 11.34 -47.15 53.49
CA SER A 131 10.11 -47.77 52.96
C SER A 131 10.16 -48.09 51.47
N TYR A 132 11.32 -47.98 50.83
CA TYR A 132 11.56 -48.26 49.42
C TYR A 132 12.82 -49.11 49.29
N CYS A 133 12.68 -50.35 48.80
CA CYS A 133 13.80 -51.21 48.48
C CYS A 133 13.90 -51.35 46.95
N GLU A 134 15.11 -51.41 46.42
CA GLU A 134 15.33 -51.67 45.01
C GLU A 134 14.89 -53.08 44.60
N SER A 135 14.73 -53.32 43.31
CA SER A 135 14.43 -54.64 42.78
C SER A 135 15.64 -55.57 42.91
N LEU A 136 15.42 -56.88 42.85
CA LEU A 136 16.50 -57.85 42.83
C LEU A 136 17.46 -57.59 41.66
N ILE A 137 16.93 -57.34 40.45
CA ILE A 137 17.75 -57.06 39.28
C ILE A 137 18.59 -55.79 39.45
N LYS A 138 18.01 -54.71 39.99
CA LYS A 138 18.74 -53.45 40.24
C LYS A 138 19.88 -53.65 41.25
N LEU A 139 19.61 -54.40 42.32
CA LEU A 139 20.64 -54.74 43.31
C LEU A 139 21.77 -55.58 42.70
N LEU A 140 21.45 -56.54 41.82
CA LEU A 140 22.45 -57.35 41.11
C LEU A 140 23.27 -56.50 40.12
N LEU A 141 22.64 -55.55 39.41
CA LEU A 141 23.32 -54.61 38.52
C LEU A 141 24.30 -53.70 39.26
N GLY A 142 24.11 -53.44 40.56
CA GLY A 142 25.07 -52.72 41.40
C GLY A 142 26.35 -53.51 41.74
N ILE A 143 26.43 -54.80 41.38
CA ILE A 143 27.61 -55.63 41.62
C ILE A 143 28.44 -55.73 40.32
N GLU A 144 29.63 -55.11 40.31
CA GLU A 144 30.47 -54.96 39.11
C GLU A 144 30.78 -56.28 38.36
N ILE A 145 31.02 -57.37 39.09
CA ILE A 145 31.34 -58.68 38.49
C ILE A 145 30.13 -59.38 37.85
N LEU A 146 28.91 -58.98 38.21
CA LEU A 146 27.66 -59.54 37.67
C LEU A 146 27.06 -58.66 36.58
N GLN A 147 27.29 -57.35 36.66
CA GLN A 147 26.60 -56.35 35.84
C GLN A 147 26.63 -56.64 34.33
N PRO A 148 27.77 -56.94 33.66
CA PRO A 148 27.76 -57.18 32.20
C PRO A 148 26.93 -58.39 31.80
N ALA A 149 27.00 -59.47 32.57
CA ALA A 149 26.27 -60.70 32.29
C ALA A 149 24.76 -60.54 32.54
N VAL A 150 24.37 -59.79 33.59
CA VAL A 150 22.96 -59.48 33.87
C VAL A 150 22.39 -58.54 32.80
N ILE A 151 23.13 -57.52 32.36
CA ILE A 151 22.70 -56.62 31.26
C ILE A 151 22.44 -57.42 29.99
N LYS A 152 23.39 -58.28 29.59
CA LYS A 152 23.25 -59.14 28.41
C LYS A 152 22.00 -60.03 28.50
N LEU A 153 21.79 -60.67 29.65
CA LEU A 153 20.62 -61.51 29.91
C LEU A 153 19.30 -60.74 29.80
N LEU A 154 19.23 -59.52 30.35
CA LEU A 154 18.04 -58.66 30.25
C LEU A 154 17.72 -58.30 28.79
N PHE A 155 18.74 -58.01 27.97
CA PHE A 155 18.56 -57.72 26.55
C PHE A 155 18.22 -58.94 25.71
N GLU A 156 18.69 -60.15 26.08
CA GLU A 156 18.29 -61.40 25.43
C GLU A 156 16.82 -61.75 25.71
N LYS A 157 16.31 -61.44 26.91
CA LYS A 157 14.91 -61.67 27.29
C LYS A 157 13.94 -60.61 26.78
N LEU A 158 14.40 -59.37 26.54
CA LEU A 158 13.53 -58.26 26.12
C LEU A 158 12.68 -58.55 24.84
N PRO A 159 13.23 -59.17 23.76
CA PRO A 159 12.47 -59.49 22.55
C PRO A 159 11.31 -60.47 22.75
N GLU A 160 11.40 -61.37 23.74
CA GLU A 160 10.33 -62.34 24.04
C GLU A 160 9.01 -61.64 24.39
N PHE A 161 9.08 -60.39 24.88
CA PHE A 161 7.95 -59.62 25.37
C PHE A 161 7.46 -58.52 24.41
N PHE A 162 7.99 -58.45 23.18
CA PHE A 162 7.62 -57.41 22.20
C PHE A 162 6.15 -57.45 21.78
N GLN A 163 5.54 -58.63 21.74
CA GLN A 163 4.15 -58.82 21.31
C GLN A 163 3.17 -58.97 22.48
N GLU A 164 3.66 -58.99 23.73
CA GLU A 164 2.81 -59.16 24.90
C GLU A 164 2.02 -57.87 25.19
N SER A 165 0.69 -57.94 25.18
CA SER A 165 -0.15 -56.85 25.67
C SER A 165 0.07 -56.67 27.17
N VAL A 166 -0.19 -55.45 27.69
CA VAL A 166 -0.17 -55.16 29.13
C VAL A 166 -0.86 -56.30 29.90
N GLY A 167 -0.13 -56.94 30.82
CA GLY A 167 -0.64 -58.12 31.53
C GLY A 167 -1.90 -57.82 32.36
N SER A 168 -2.54 -58.85 32.92
CA SER A 168 -3.71 -58.72 33.81
C SER A 168 -3.53 -57.71 34.94
N ASP A 169 -2.28 -57.48 35.34
CA ASP A 169 -1.86 -56.62 36.45
C ASP A 169 -1.66 -55.15 36.03
N GLY A 170 -1.82 -54.81 34.74
CA GLY A 170 -1.56 -53.46 34.23
C GLY A 170 -0.09 -53.14 33.98
N LEU A 171 0.83 -54.10 34.17
CA LEU A 171 2.28 -53.90 34.04
C LEU A 171 2.78 -54.21 32.62
N ASN A 172 3.69 -53.36 32.11
CA ASN A 172 4.40 -53.55 30.85
C ASN A 172 5.82 -54.03 31.15
N LEU A 173 6.10 -55.31 30.88
CA LEU A 173 7.35 -55.97 31.23
C LEU A 173 8.56 -55.39 30.47
N PRO A 174 8.49 -55.10 29.15
CA PRO A 174 9.56 -54.38 28.44
C PRO A 174 9.98 -53.07 29.12
N ARG A 175 9.00 -52.24 29.53
CA ARG A 175 9.28 -50.98 30.22
C ARG A 175 9.91 -51.20 31.60
N LEU A 176 9.51 -52.24 32.33
CA LEU A 176 10.12 -52.60 33.61
C LEU A 176 11.57 -53.06 33.45
N ILE A 177 11.92 -53.76 32.36
CA ILE A 177 13.30 -54.17 32.06
C ILE A 177 14.16 -52.92 31.81
N VAL A 178 13.73 -52.02 30.93
CA VAL A 178 14.46 -50.77 30.62
C VAL A 178 14.65 -49.91 31.87
N ASN A 179 13.64 -49.85 32.75
CA ASN A 179 13.72 -49.10 34.00
C ASN A 179 14.84 -49.59 34.95
N GLN A 180 15.28 -50.85 34.86
CA GLN A 180 16.37 -51.34 35.70
C GLN A 180 17.71 -50.69 35.36
N LEU A 181 17.86 -50.16 34.13
CA LEU A 181 19.10 -49.56 33.64
C LEU A 181 19.22 -48.07 33.99
N LYS A 182 18.12 -47.41 34.38
CA LYS A 182 18.10 -45.97 34.70
C LYS A 182 18.85 -45.64 35.98
N TRP A 183 19.73 -44.65 35.98
CA TRP A 183 20.46 -44.17 37.16
C TRP A 183 21.30 -45.25 37.86
N LEU A 184 22.07 -46.04 37.08
CA LEU A 184 23.08 -46.93 37.68
C LEU A 184 24.26 -46.11 38.21
N ASP A 185 24.73 -46.41 39.41
CA ASP A 185 25.84 -45.67 40.06
C ASP A 185 27.15 -45.73 39.26
N ARG A 186 27.39 -46.84 38.57
CA ARG A 186 28.58 -47.08 37.75
C ARG A 186 28.26 -48.08 36.64
N ILE A 187 28.71 -47.80 35.42
CA ILE A 187 28.60 -48.72 34.29
C ILE A 187 29.98 -49.33 34.01
N VAL A 188 30.06 -50.66 33.99
CA VAL A 188 31.32 -51.41 33.83
C VAL A 188 31.79 -51.42 32.37
N ASP A 189 30.87 -51.68 31.42
CA ASP A 189 31.16 -51.67 29.98
C ASP A 189 30.19 -50.75 29.23
N ASN A 190 30.56 -49.49 29.10
CA ASN A 190 29.77 -48.48 28.40
C ASN A 190 29.60 -48.76 26.91
N LYS A 191 30.61 -49.32 26.24
CA LYS A 191 30.58 -49.50 24.78
C LYS A 191 29.65 -50.64 24.39
N ASP A 192 29.75 -51.76 25.11
CA ASP A 192 28.89 -52.91 24.87
C ASP A 192 27.42 -52.59 25.21
N LEU A 193 27.18 -51.89 26.33
CA LEU A 193 25.84 -51.43 26.71
C LEU A 193 25.21 -50.54 25.63
N VAL A 194 25.94 -49.54 25.13
CA VAL A 194 25.47 -48.65 24.04
C VAL A 194 25.15 -49.46 22.78
N SER A 195 26.01 -50.39 22.40
CA SER A 195 25.78 -51.25 21.23
C SER A 195 24.52 -52.11 21.40
N MET A 196 24.33 -52.73 22.56
CA MET A 196 23.14 -53.55 22.87
C MET A 196 21.86 -52.71 22.88
N ILE A 197 21.88 -51.53 23.51
CA ILE A 197 20.72 -50.62 23.53
C ILE A 197 20.33 -50.23 22.10
N MET A 198 21.29 -49.80 21.29
CA MET A 198 21.00 -49.33 19.93
C MET A 198 20.53 -50.48 19.03
N GLN A 199 21.13 -51.66 19.12
CA GLN A 199 20.62 -52.86 18.46
C GLN A 199 19.16 -53.15 18.85
N MET A 200 18.83 -53.02 20.14
CA MET A 200 17.45 -53.17 20.60
C MET A 200 16.51 -52.09 20.06
N VAL A 201 16.95 -50.84 19.97
CA VAL A 201 16.16 -49.78 19.34
C VAL A 201 15.81 -50.17 17.89
N TYR A 202 16.75 -50.71 17.11
CA TYR A 202 16.45 -51.08 15.71
C TYR A 202 15.48 -52.26 15.55
N VAL A 203 15.41 -53.20 16.51
CA VAL A 203 14.55 -54.39 16.41
C VAL A 203 13.22 -54.28 17.18
N SER A 204 13.09 -53.32 18.08
CA SER A 204 11.90 -53.17 18.94
C SER A 204 10.69 -52.57 18.20
N PRO A 205 9.45 -52.87 18.62
CA PRO A 205 8.24 -52.15 18.21
C PRO A 205 8.29 -50.65 18.57
N LEU A 206 7.56 -49.80 17.82
CA LEU A 206 7.53 -48.34 17.99
C LEU A 206 7.27 -47.84 19.43
N SER A 207 6.38 -48.49 20.18
CA SER A 207 6.08 -48.11 21.57
C SER A 207 7.27 -48.35 22.51
N ILE A 208 8.00 -49.45 22.30
CA ILE A 208 9.17 -49.82 23.08
C ILE A 208 10.38 -48.99 22.64
N GLN A 209 10.52 -48.72 21.34
CA GLN A 209 11.52 -47.78 20.80
C GLN A 209 11.38 -46.41 21.48
N HIS A 210 10.16 -45.88 21.56
CA HIS A 210 9.87 -44.63 22.25
C HIS A 210 10.36 -44.65 23.71
N ASP A 211 9.96 -45.68 24.48
CA ASP A 211 10.33 -45.80 25.89
C ASP A 211 11.84 -45.95 26.11
N ILE A 212 12.53 -46.71 25.25
CA ILE A 212 13.99 -46.85 25.30
C ILE A 212 14.66 -45.50 25.01
N ILE A 213 14.28 -44.83 23.91
CA ILE A 213 14.91 -43.57 23.47
C ILE A 213 14.75 -42.46 24.52
N THR A 214 13.54 -42.26 25.05
CA THR A 214 13.29 -41.25 26.10
C THR A 214 14.06 -41.56 27.40
N SER A 215 14.40 -42.83 27.64
CA SER A 215 15.16 -43.25 28.82
C SER A 215 16.69 -43.14 28.65
N LEU A 216 17.20 -42.91 27.43
CA LEU A 216 18.65 -42.84 27.15
C LEU A 216 19.40 -41.84 28.05
N PRO A 217 18.91 -40.59 28.26
CA PRO A 217 19.61 -39.62 29.11
C PRO A 217 19.76 -40.08 30.57
N GLU A 218 18.90 -41.00 31.04
CA GLU A 218 18.95 -41.56 32.39
C GLU A 218 19.83 -42.82 32.48
N ILE A 219 20.17 -43.45 31.36
CA ILE A 219 20.93 -44.71 31.29
C ILE A 219 22.41 -44.47 30.97
N LEU A 220 22.70 -43.46 30.15
CA LEU A 220 24.04 -43.25 29.58
C LEU A 220 24.93 -42.39 30.48
N GLU A 221 26.23 -42.64 30.41
CA GLU A 221 27.25 -41.71 30.93
C GLU A 221 27.59 -40.62 29.90
N ASP A 222 28.00 -39.44 30.38
CA ASP A 222 28.38 -38.27 29.56
C ASP A 222 29.38 -38.61 28.44
N SER A 223 30.27 -39.59 28.67
CA SER A 223 31.29 -40.02 27.71
C SER A 223 30.72 -40.60 26.41
N GLN A 224 29.47 -41.07 26.41
CA GLN A 224 28.83 -41.73 25.26
C GLN A 224 27.82 -40.83 24.52
N HIS A 225 27.55 -39.63 25.04
CA HIS A 225 26.53 -38.73 24.48
C HIS A 225 26.79 -38.38 23.01
N SER A 226 28.06 -38.16 22.63
CA SER A 226 28.41 -37.80 21.26
C SER A 226 28.12 -38.92 20.24
N GLU A 227 28.38 -40.18 20.61
CA GLU A 227 28.15 -41.33 19.73
C GLU A 227 26.64 -41.57 19.55
N ILE A 228 25.90 -41.58 20.67
CA ILE A 228 24.45 -41.77 20.66
C ILE A 228 23.74 -40.65 19.89
N ALA A 229 24.18 -39.40 20.03
CA ALA A 229 23.58 -38.28 19.30
C ALA A 229 23.67 -38.45 17.77
N ARG A 230 24.79 -38.99 17.25
CA ARG A 230 24.93 -39.27 15.81
C ARG A 230 24.00 -40.40 15.37
N GLN A 231 23.89 -41.47 16.17
CA GLN A 231 23.00 -42.59 15.85
C GLN A 231 21.51 -42.18 15.90
N LEU A 232 21.11 -41.42 16.92
CA LEU A 232 19.77 -40.83 17.02
C LEU A 232 19.47 -39.86 15.87
N SER A 233 20.46 -39.08 15.43
CA SER A 233 20.32 -38.21 14.26
C SER A 233 20.12 -38.99 12.96
N SER A 234 20.78 -40.14 12.79
CA SER A 234 20.53 -41.05 11.66
C SER A 234 19.12 -41.65 11.73
N LEU A 235 18.72 -42.12 12.91
CA LEU A 235 17.42 -42.72 13.16
C LEU A 235 16.26 -41.76 12.83
N LEU A 236 16.43 -40.47 13.11
CA LEU A 236 15.47 -39.42 12.78
C LEU A 236 15.22 -39.31 11.26
N LYS A 237 16.23 -39.58 10.41
CA LYS A 237 16.09 -39.54 8.95
C LYS A 237 15.33 -40.75 8.41
N GLU A 238 15.47 -41.90 9.08
CA GLU A 238 14.89 -43.17 8.65
C GLU A 238 13.45 -43.35 9.13
N ASN A 239 13.11 -42.86 10.33
CA ASN A 239 11.82 -43.13 10.96
C ASN A 239 11.15 -41.87 11.54
N VAL A 240 10.20 -41.32 10.77
CA VAL A 240 9.41 -40.13 11.14
C VAL A 240 8.57 -40.37 12.42
N GLY A 241 8.19 -41.62 12.71
CA GLY A 241 7.39 -41.96 13.90
C GLY A 241 8.14 -41.79 15.23
N LEU A 242 9.47 -41.61 15.20
CA LEU A 242 10.32 -41.43 16.37
C LEU A 242 10.80 -39.99 16.56
N THR A 243 10.26 -39.04 15.79
CA THR A 243 10.69 -37.63 15.81
C THR A 243 10.66 -37.03 17.21
N VAL A 244 9.54 -37.17 17.93
CA VAL A 244 9.36 -36.59 19.27
C VAL A 244 10.32 -37.19 20.32
N PRO A 245 10.37 -38.52 20.54
CA PRO A 245 11.26 -39.08 21.56
C PRO A 245 12.74 -38.84 21.26
N VAL A 246 13.13 -38.86 19.97
CA VAL A 246 14.52 -38.57 19.56
C VAL A 246 14.91 -37.13 19.88
N LEU A 247 14.07 -36.15 19.56
CA LEU A 247 14.37 -34.74 19.84
C LEU A 247 14.36 -34.43 21.35
N ASP A 248 13.50 -35.09 22.12
CA ASP A 248 13.46 -34.96 23.58
C ASP A 248 14.76 -35.50 24.21
N ALA A 249 15.18 -36.69 23.78
CA ALA A 249 16.46 -37.27 24.20
C ALA A 249 17.64 -36.37 23.81
N LEU A 250 17.73 -35.92 22.53
CA LEU A 250 18.79 -35.03 22.05
C LEU A 250 18.83 -33.69 22.81
N SER A 251 17.69 -33.19 23.30
CA SER A 251 17.62 -31.96 24.11
C SER A 251 18.20 -32.15 25.53
N CYS A 252 18.24 -33.39 26.01
CA CYS A 252 18.74 -33.75 27.35
C CYS A 252 20.19 -34.23 27.35
N LEU A 253 20.75 -34.60 26.19
CA LEU A 253 22.15 -35.02 26.07
C LEU A 253 23.10 -33.81 26.11
N ASN A 254 24.26 -33.99 26.74
CA ASN A 254 25.32 -32.99 26.77
C ASN A 254 26.19 -33.09 25.50
N LEU A 255 26.02 -32.15 24.56
CA LEU A 255 26.71 -32.14 23.27
C LEU A 255 27.66 -30.94 23.17
N ASP A 256 28.82 -31.14 22.54
CA ASP A 256 29.72 -30.07 22.18
C ASP A 256 29.11 -29.17 21.08
N GLY A 257 29.67 -27.96 20.91
CA GLY A 257 29.08 -26.96 20.02
C GLY A 257 29.09 -27.34 18.54
N GLU A 258 30.08 -28.10 18.08
CA GLU A 258 30.20 -28.54 16.68
C GLU A 258 29.18 -29.64 16.41
N LEU A 259 29.11 -30.65 17.28
CA LEU A 259 28.15 -31.74 17.14
C LEU A 259 26.69 -31.26 17.26
N LEU A 260 26.39 -30.32 18.16
CA LEU A 260 25.05 -29.73 18.24
C LEU A 260 24.66 -29.03 16.93
N SER A 261 25.63 -28.38 16.27
CA SER A 261 25.41 -27.72 14.97
C SER A 261 25.14 -28.74 13.86
N GLU A 262 25.88 -29.86 13.85
CA GLU A 262 25.67 -30.98 12.93
C GLU A 262 24.28 -31.61 13.12
N VAL A 263 23.91 -31.95 14.37
CA VAL A 263 22.60 -32.50 14.72
C VAL A 263 21.49 -31.53 14.31
N ARG A 264 21.64 -30.23 14.59
CA ARG A 264 20.67 -29.20 14.18
C ARG A 264 20.53 -29.10 12.66
N GLN A 265 21.62 -29.16 11.90
CA GLN A 265 21.55 -29.18 10.43
C GLN A 265 20.83 -30.43 9.90
N SER A 266 21.09 -31.59 10.52
CA SER A 266 20.39 -32.84 10.21
C SER A 266 18.88 -32.73 10.46
N VAL A 267 18.47 -32.20 11.61
CA VAL A 267 17.07 -31.92 11.95
C VAL A 267 16.46 -30.85 11.01
N MET A 268 17.24 -29.85 10.61
CA MET A 268 16.78 -28.80 9.69
C MET A 268 16.39 -29.38 8.32
N ILE A 269 16.97 -30.49 7.87
CA ILE A 269 16.59 -31.14 6.60
C ILE A 269 15.20 -31.78 6.68
N SER A 270 14.78 -32.27 7.86
CA SER A 270 13.48 -32.93 8.02
C SER A 270 12.30 -31.95 8.08
N VAL A 271 12.53 -30.66 8.33
CA VAL A 271 11.48 -29.61 8.45
C VAL A 271 10.48 -29.63 7.28
N SER A 272 10.93 -29.86 6.04
CA SER A 272 10.05 -29.86 4.87
C SER A 272 9.39 -31.21 4.57
N ALA A 273 9.81 -32.29 5.23
CA ALA A 273 9.37 -33.67 4.97
C ALA A 273 8.44 -34.24 6.06
N VAL A 274 8.35 -33.56 7.21
CA VAL A 274 7.65 -34.05 8.40
C VAL A 274 6.16 -33.67 8.42
N LYS A 275 5.35 -34.48 9.10
CA LYS A 275 3.92 -34.23 9.31
C LYS A 275 3.70 -32.93 10.11
N MET A 276 2.55 -32.29 9.87
CA MET A 276 2.18 -31.03 10.51
C MET A 276 2.13 -31.10 12.05
N GLU A 277 1.79 -32.26 12.60
CA GLU A 277 1.65 -32.49 14.05
C GLU A 277 3.00 -32.39 14.79
N ASP A 278 4.09 -32.81 14.14
CA ASP A 278 5.44 -32.85 14.74
C ASP A 278 6.24 -31.56 14.47
N LEU A 279 5.80 -30.74 13.50
CA LEU A 279 6.48 -29.52 13.08
C LEU A 279 6.73 -28.51 14.23
N PRO A 280 5.77 -28.23 15.15
CA PRO A 280 6.02 -27.34 16.28
C PRO A 280 7.16 -27.82 17.19
N ILE A 281 7.31 -29.13 17.35
CA ILE A 281 8.32 -29.75 18.23
C ILE A 281 9.70 -29.64 17.59
N ILE A 282 9.81 -29.92 16.28
CA ILE A 282 11.04 -29.71 15.50
C ILE A 282 11.48 -28.26 15.57
N VAL A 283 10.56 -27.33 15.29
CA VAL A 283 10.86 -25.89 15.31
C VAL A 283 11.27 -25.45 16.72
N LYS A 284 10.63 -25.99 17.77
CA LYS A 284 11.02 -25.74 19.15
C LYS A 284 12.46 -26.17 19.41
N PHE A 285 12.86 -27.37 19.02
CA PHE A 285 14.23 -27.85 19.16
C PHE A 285 15.25 -26.97 18.43
N ILE A 286 14.97 -26.63 17.17
CA ILE A 286 15.84 -25.77 16.36
C ILE A 286 16.01 -24.41 17.04
N LEU A 287 14.93 -23.79 17.53
CA LEU A 287 15.02 -22.47 18.16
C LEU A 287 15.75 -22.49 19.51
N HIS A 288 15.59 -23.55 20.31
CA HIS A 288 16.28 -23.68 21.61
C HIS A 288 17.77 -24.04 21.48
N SER A 289 18.20 -24.57 20.33
CA SER A 289 19.60 -24.93 20.05
C SER A 289 20.41 -23.82 19.36
N ILE A 290 19.88 -22.60 19.27
CA ILE A 290 20.55 -21.45 18.64
C ILE A 290 21.49 -20.74 19.62
N LYS A 291 22.69 -20.36 19.15
CA LYS A 291 23.61 -19.45 19.85
C LYS A 291 23.58 -18.07 19.18
N ALA A 292 24.15 -17.05 19.84
CA ALA A 292 24.12 -15.68 19.29
C ALA A 292 24.93 -15.53 17.99
N THR A 293 25.98 -16.35 17.80
CA THR A 293 26.90 -16.28 16.66
C THR A 293 26.31 -16.85 15.37
N ASP A 294 25.48 -17.89 15.47
CA ASP A 294 24.91 -18.62 14.33
C ASP A 294 23.41 -18.32 14.11
N ALA A 295 22.78 -17.52 14.98
CA ALA A 295 21.34 -17.22 14.93
C ALA A 295 20.83 -16.76 13.55
N THR A 296 21.56 -15.88 12.87
CA THR A 296 21.10 -15.33 11.58
C THR A 296 21.11 -16.39 10.47
N GLU A 297 22.12 -17.24 10.43
CA GLU A 297 22.26 -18.33 9.45
C GLU A 297 21.17 -19.39 9.68
N VAL A 298 21.04 -19.88 10.91
CA VAL A 298 20.06 -20.91 11.27
C VAL A 298 18.63 -20.44 11.02
N ILE A 299 18.32 -19.18 11.32
CA ILE A 299 16.99 -18.61 11.07
C ILE A 299 16.75 -18.41 9.58
N SER A 300 17.76 -18.02 8.80
CA SER A 300 17.63 -17.92 7.34
C SER A 300 17.30 -19.28 6.71
N ASP A 301 17.95 -20.34 7.17
CA ASP A 301 17.67 -21.71 6.71
C ASP A 301 16.29 -22.19 7.15
N LEU A 302 15.92 -21.94 8.40
CA LEU A 302 14.59 -22.24 8.92
C LEU A 302 13.50 -21.54 8.09
N ARG A 303 13.66 -20.24 7.83
CA ARG A 303 12.76 -19.44 6.99
C ARG A 303 12.61 -19.99 5.57
N LYS A 304 13.70 -20.43 4.96
CA LYS A 304 13.67 -21.02 3.61
C LYS A 304 12.88 -22.33 3.58
N LYS A 305 13.03 -23.16 4.60
CA LYS A 305 12.41 -24.50 4.68
C LYS A 305 10.98 -24.51 5.23
N LEU A 306 10.63 -23.53 6.06
CA LEU A 306 9.26 -23.29 6.48
C LEU A 306 8.47 -22.75 5.27
N ASN A 307 7.62 -23.60 4.70
CA ASN A 307 6.63 -23.20 3.72
C ASN A 307 5.23 -23.25 4.34
N LEU A 308 4.58 -22.09 4.47
CA LEU A 308 3.21 -22.00 4.95
C LEU A 308 2.18 -22.30 3.85
N GLU A 309 2.58 -22.28 2.57
CA GLU A 309 1.69 -22.49 1.42
C GLU A 309 1.26 -23.95 1.27
N SER A 310 2.13 -24.90 1.64
CA SER A 310 1.78 -26.33 1.75
C SER A 310 0.71 -26.61 2.83
N CYS A 311 0.48 -25.64 3.71
CA CYS A 311 -0.50 -25.71 4.80
C CYS A 311 -1.80 -24.95 4.48
N ALA A 312 -1.81 -24.15 3.41
CA ALA A 312 -2.90 -23.24 3.04
C ALA A 312 -3.92 -23.83 2.05
N THR A 313 -3.77 -25.10 1.63
CA THR A 313 -4.78 -25.81 0.82
C THR A 313 -6.02 -26.15 1.65
N LEU A 314 -6.82 -25.13 1.99
CA LEU A 314 -8.27 -25.09 2.26
C LEU A 314 -8.56 -23.84 3.13
N PRO A 315 -9.62 -23.01 2.87
CA PRO A 315 -10.82 -23.27 2.06
C PRO A 315 -11.27 -22.10 1.12
N SER A 316 -11.69 -22.36 -0.14
CA SER A 316 -12.50 -21.38 -0.89
C SER A 316 -13.42 -21.92 -2.01
N ILE A 317 -13.90 -23.17 -1.96
CA ILE A 317 -14.92 -23.67 -2.91
C ILE A 317 -16.18 -24.14 -2.17
N GLN A 318 -16.88 -23.25 -1.46
CA GLN A 318 -18.26 -23.51 -1.01
C GLN A 318 -19.10 -22.21 -0.90
N ALA A 319 -18.98 -21.29 -1.87
CA ALA A 319 -19.88 -20.13 -1.96
C ALA A 319 -20.73 -20.08 -3.26
N SER A 320 -20.68 -21.08 -4.15
CA SER A 320 -21.42 -21.02 -5.42
C SER A 320 -22.24 -22.25 -5.82
N GLN A 321 -22.34 -23.29 -5.00
CA GLN A 321 -23.27 -24.41 -5.28
C GLN A 321 -23.87 -24.97 -4.00
N ASN A 322 -24.99 -24.40 -3.55
CA ASN A 322 -25.92 -25.07 -2.64
C ASN A 322 -27.36 -24.77 -3.05
N LYS A 323 -27.79 -25.41 -4.14
CA LYS A 323 -29.15 -25.93 -4.30
C LYS A 323 -29.03 -27.35 -4.85
N LEU A 324 -29.61 -28.30 -4.12
CA LEU A 324 -29.71 -29.74 -4.40
C LEU A 324 -28.42 -30.58 -4.23
N ARG A 325 -28.23 -31.21 -3.06
CA ARG A 325 -28.68 -32.59 -2.80
C ARG A 325 -28.30 -33.03 -1.39
N SER A 326 -29.26 -33.70 -0.78
CA SER A 326 -29.20 -34.38 0.51
C SER A 326 -28.29 -35.62 0.51
N GLN A 327 -27.88 -35.99 1.73
CA GLN A 327 -27.50 -37.33 2.22
C GLN A 327 -26.00 -37.67 2.40
N THR A 328 -25.61 -37.61 3.69
CA THR A 328 -24.81 -38.60 4.45
C THR A 328 -23.48 -39.07 3.86
N GLN A 329 -22.42 -38.27 4.09
CA GLN A 329 -21.04 -38.71 4.30
C GLN A 329 -20.22 -37.51 4.82
N ALA A 330 -20.26 -37.21 6.13
CA ALA A 330 -19.63 -35.99 6.69
C ALA A 330 -19.07 -36.18 8.11
N SER A 331 -18.49 -37.34 8.44
CA SER A 331 -17.92 -37.57 9.78
C SER A 331 -16.42 -37.90 9.80
N LEU A 332 -15.76 -38.11 8.65
CA LEU A 332 -14.32 -38.42 8.59
C LEU A 332 -13.42 -37.24 8.18
N SER A 333 -13.98 -36.13 7.68
CA SER A 333 -13.22 -34.95 7.22
C SER A 333 -13.10 -33.83 8.25
N ALA A 334 -13.95 -33.78 9.28
CA ALA A 334 -13.94 -32.69 10.26
C ALA A 334 -12.80 -32.79 11.28
N SER A 335 -12.40 -34.01 11.68
CA SER A 335 -11.35 -34.25 12.69
C SER A 335 -9.94 -33.96 12.17
N GLN A 336 -9.64 -34.32 10.92
CA GLN A 336 -8.34 -34.01 10.28
C GLN A 336 -8.18 -32.49 10.00
N MET A 337 -9.29 -31.79 9.82
CA MET A 337 -9.29 -30.35 9.57
C MET A 337 -9.05 -29.55 10.86
N SER A 338 -9.53 -30.04 12.02
CA SER A 338 -9.21 -29.45 13.33
C SER A 338 -7.76 -29.72 13.77
N THR A 339 -7.23 -30.93 13.56
CA THR A 339 -5.86 -31.26 14.00
C THR A 339 -4.79 -30.44 13.26
N ASN A 340 -5.00 -30.17 11.97
CA ASN A 340 -4.10 -29.31 11.20
C ASN A 340 -4.14 -27.84 11.67
N GLN A 341 -5.31 -27.32 12.06
CA GLN A 341 -5.43 -25.95 12.59
C GLN A 341 -4.80 -25.82 13.99
N ASP A 342 -5.00 -26.82 14.85
CA ASP A 342 -4.40 -26.84 16.20
C ASP A 342 -2.87 -26.91 16.14
N SER A 343 -2.33 -27.75 15.25
CA SER A 343 -0.88 -27.87 15.02
C SER A 343 -0.28 -26.56 14.47
N PHE A 344 -0.99 -25.90 13.56
CA PHE A 344 -0.58 -24.59 13.04
C PHE A 344 -0.58 -23.52 14.13
N LYS A 345 -1.59 -23.49 14.99
CA LYS A 345 -1.63 -22.59 16.15
C LYS A 345 -0.47 -22.84 17.11
N LEU A 346 -0.19 -24.10 17.42
CA LEU A 346 0.95 -24.52 18.24
C LEU A 346 2.29 -24.04 17.65
N LEU A 347 2.48 -24.13 16.34
CA LEU A 347 3.69 -23.62 15.67
C LEU A 347 3.89 -22.11 15.94
N PHE A 348 2.85 -21.30 15.77
CA PHE A 348 2.95 -19.86 16.03
C PHE A 348 3.08 -19.53 17.52
N GLU A 349 2.53 -20.35 18.43
CA GLU A 349 2.79 -20.21 19.86
C GLU A 349 4.25 -20.51 20.22
N VAL A 350 4.85 -21.55 19.62
CA VAL A 350 6.28 -21.86 19.76
C VAL A 350 7.14 -20.71 19.26
N LEU A 351 6.86 -20.19 18.05
CA LEU A 351 7.57 -19.03 17.49
C LEU A 351 7.42 -17.80 18.39
N LYS A 352 6.21 -17.47 18.82
CA LYS A 352 5.92 -16.33 19.70
C LYS A 352 6.64 -16.45 21.05
N SER A 353 6.68 -17.65 21.62
CA SER A 353 7.41 -17.93 22.86
C SER A 353 8.92 -17.72 22.67
N ALA A 354 9.50 -18.27 21.60
CA ALA A 354 10.91 -18.09 21.30
C ALA A 354 11.28 -16.61 21.11
N LEU A 355 10.49 -15.84 20.36
CA LEU A 355 10.70 -14.39 20.18
C LEU A 355 10.62 -13.61 21.50
N LYS A 356 9.75 -14.03 22.42
CA LYS A 356 9.55 -13.35 23.71
C LYS A 356 10.70 -13.59 24.68
N PHE A 357 11.25 -14.80 24.71
CA PHE A 357 12.22 -15.21 25.73
C PHE A 357 13.67 -15.25 25.23
N GLN A 358 13.91 -15.36 23.92
CA GLN A 358 15.27 -15.47 23.35
C GLN A 358 15.59 -14.27 22.44
N LYS A 359 16.39 -13.34 22.96
CA LYS A 359 16.76 -12.10 22.24
C LYS A 359 17.55 -12.38 20.95
N CYS A 360 18.47 -13.35 20.96
CA CYS A 360 19.24 -13.74 19.77
C CYS A 360 18.35 -14.22 18.62
N VAL A 361 17.27 -14.95 18.93
CA VAL A 361 16.30 -15.42 17.93
C VAL A 361 15.53 -14.26 17.33
N LEU A 362 15.08 -13.31 18.16
CA LEU A 362 14.41 -12.11 17.68
C LEU A 362 15.32 -11.31 16.73
N GLU A 363 16.56 -11.01 17.13
CA GLU A 363 17.50 -10.24 16.31
C GLU A 363 17.90 -10.99 15.02
N GLY A 364 18.04 -12.32 15.11
CA GLY A 364 18.33 -13.15 13.94
C GLY A 364 17.19 -13.15 12.91
N TRP A 365 15.92 -13.14 13.33
CA TRP A 365 14.78 -12.97 12.42
C TRP A 365 14.77 -11.61 11.72
N ILE A 366 15.08 -10.53 12.43
CA ILE A 366 15.16 -9.19 11.83
C ILE A 366 16.24 -9.17 10.74
N LYS A 367 17.45 -9.63 11.06
CA LYS A 367 18.58 -9.66 10.12
C LYS A 367 18.34 -10.59 8.93
N ALA A 368 17.73 -11.75 9.15
CA ALA A 368 17.44 -12.72 8.10
C ALA A 368 16.39 -12.21 7.09
N ILE A 369 15.42 -11.40 7.54
CA ILE A 369 14.43 -10.77 6.63
C ILE A 369 15.01 -9.53 5.95
N GLU A 370 15.85 -8.76 6.66
CA GLU A 370 16.54 -7.61 6.10
C GLU A 370 17.48 -7.99 4.94
N SER A 371 18.21 -9.10 5.07
CA SER A 371 19.20 -9.57 4.09
C SER A 371 18.63 -10.27 2.85
N VAL A 372 17.30 -10.42 2.74
CA VAL A 372 16.67 -11.01 1.54
C VAL A 372 16.90 -10.12 0.32
N PRO A 373 17.53 -10.62 -0.77
CA PRO A 373 17.98 -9.81 -1.89
C PRO A 373 16.91 -9.55 -2.95
N SER A 374 15.97 -10.49 -3.16
CA SER A 374 14.96 -10.39 -4.21
C SER A 374 13.53 -10.28 -3.65
N ALA A 375 12.68 -9.54 -4.36
CA ALA A 375 11.26 -9.38 -4.00
C ALA A 375 10.48 -10.71 -4.08
N SER A 376 10.85 -11.61 -5.00
CA SER A 376 10.22 -12.93 -5.17
C SER A 376 10.51 -13.89 -4.02
N ASP A 377 11.62 -13.69 -3.31
CA ASP A 377 12.01 -14.57 -2.21
C ASP A 377 11.26 -14.24 -0.90
N HIS A 378 10.55 -13.12 -0.85
CA HIS A 378 9.73 -12.74 0.31
C HIS A 378 8.46 -13.60 0.40
N LYS A 379 8.20 -14.13 1.60
CA LYS A 379 7.09 -15.04 1.89
C LYS A 379 6.10 -14.40 2.86
N VAL A 380 4.86 -14.92 2.89
CA VAL A 380 3.84 -14.51 3.87
C VAL A 380 4.33 -14.65 5.31
N LEU A 381 5.17 -15.67 5.57
CA LEU A 381 5.83 -15.87 6.86
C LEU A 381 6.62 -14.64 7.32
N ASP A 382 7.32 -13.94 6.42
CA ASP A 382 8.14 -12.79 6.78
C ASP A 382 7.29 -11.68 7.40
N LEU A 383 6.15 -11.39 6.76
CA LEU A 383 5.22 -10.38 7.22
C LEU A 383 4.65 -10.76 8.60
N ILE A 384 4.22 -12.01 8.77
CA ILE A 384 3.68 -12.51 10.05
C ILE A 384 4.75 -12.43 11.14
N MET A 385 6.00 -12.83 10.86
CA MET A 385 7.11 -12.76 11.81
C MET A 385 7.39 -11.31 12.23
N LEU A 386 7.43 -10.36 11.30
CA LEU A 386 7.62 -8.93 11.63
C LEU A 386 6.47 -8.39 12.50
N LEU A 387 5.22 -8.74 12.18
CA LEU A 387 4.05 -8.36 12.98
C LEU A 387 4.07 -9.01 14.38
N MET A 388 4.51 -10.27 14.49
CA MET A 388 4.70 -10.94 15.78
C MET A 388 5.78 -10.28 16.63
N ILE A 389 6.89 -9.85 16.02
CA ILE A 389 7.96 -9.12 16.73
C ILE A 389 7.42 -7.78 17.23
N CYS A 390 6.64 -7.06 16.41
CA CYS A 390 5.94 -5.84 16.82
C CYS A 390 4.99 -6.08 18.01
N ALA A 391 4.24 -7.19 18.00
CA ALA A 391 3.28 -7.53 19.05
C ALA A 391 3.96 -7.95 20.37
N THR A 392 5.16 -8.53 20.30
CA THR A 392 5.87 -9.09 21.47
C THR A 392 6.82 -8.09 22.13
N SER A 393 7.44 -7.18 21.38
CA SER A 393 8.45 -6.24 21.89
C SER A 393 8.16 -4.79 21.49
N ALA A 394 7.66 -3.99 22.43
CA ALA A 394 7.45 -2.56 22.23
C ALA A 394 8.75 -1.80 21.89
N LYS A 395 9.92 -2.27 22.35
CA LYS A 395 11.23 -1.64 22.09
C LYS A 395 11.60 -1.70 20.61
N ASN A 396 11.31 -2.83 19.95
CA ASN A 396 11.74 -3.07 18.57
C ASN A 396 10.73 -2.56 17.54
N LYS A 397 9.52 -2.20 17.96
CA LYS A 397 8.45 -1.71 17.09
C LYS A 397 8.90 -0.64 16.09
N LYS A 398 9.62 0.41 16.54
CA LYS A 398 10.12 1.47 15.65
C LYS A 398 11.13 0.96 14.61
N GLN A 399 11.96 -0.01 14.97
CA GLN A 399 12.92 -0.63 14.04
C GLN A 399 12.19 -1.45 12.98
N ILE A 400 11.20 -2.24 13.39
CA ILE A 400 10.38 -3.04 12.46
C ILE A 400 9.56 -2.15 11.53
N GLU A 401 8.95 -1.07 12.04
CA GLU A 401 8.24 -0.10 11.21
C GLU A 401 9.16 0.50 10.13
N ARG A 402 10.42 0.84 10.47
CA ARG A 402 11.41 1.32 9.48
C ARG A 402 11.77 0.24 8.46
N LEU A 403 11.97 -1.00 8.90
CA LEU A 403 12.30 -2.12 8.02
C LEU A 403 11.16 -2.41 7.04
N LEU A 404 9.91 -2.47 7.53
CA LEU A 404 8.74 -2.63 6.68
C LEU A 404 8.62 -1.49 5.67
N LYS A 405 8.78 -0.22 6.10
CA LYS A 405 8.77 0.94 5.20
C LYS A 405 9.82 0.80 4.10
N SER A 406 11.08 0.48 4.46
CA SER A 406 12.17 0.27 3.50
C SER A 406 11.86 -0.87 2.50
N LYS A 407 11.30 -1.99 2.98
CA LYS A 407 10.94 -3.14 2.12
C LYS A 407 9.72 -2.87 1.23
N ILE A 408 8.78 -2.02 1.65
CA ILE A 408 7.67 -1.56 0.80
C ILE A 408 8.19 -0.59 -0.27
N GLN A 409 9.05 0.35 0.12
CA GLN A 409 9.65 1.35 -0.79
C GLN A 409 10.51 0.72 -1.89
N SER A 410 11.24 -0.35 -1.57
CA SER A 410 12.01 -1.13 -2.55
C SER A 410 11.14 -2.06 -3.41
N GLY A 411 9.81 -2.08 -3.24
CA GLY A 411 8.90 -2.96 -3.97
C GLY A 411 9.01 -4.45 -3.60
N SER A 412 9.73 -4.76 -2.50
CA SER A 412 9.97 -6.13 -2.03
C SER A 412 8.74 -6.73 -1.33
N LEU A 413 8.04 -5.94 -0.51
CA LEU A 413 6.78 -6.32 0.13
C LEU A 413 5.60 -5.69 -0.59
N ARG A 414 4.87 -6.50 -1.37
CA ARG A 414 3.71 -6.06 -2.16
C ARG A 414 2.39 -6.30 -1.42
N GLU A 415 1.36 -5.55 -1.78
CA GLU A 415 0.00 -5.70 -1.19
C GLU A 415 -0.58 -7.11 -1.39
N GLN A 416 -0.21 -7.81 -2.47
CA GLN A 416 -0.62 -9.20 -2.68
C GLN A 416 -0.17 -10.14 -1.55
N LEU A 417 1.03 -9.92 -1.00
CA LEU A 417 1.55 -10.73 0.11
C LEU A 417 0.73 -10.50 1.39
N LEU A 418 0.32 -9.25 1.62
CA LEU A 418 -0.57 -8.87 2.72
C LEU A 418 -1.96 -9.50 2.56
N GLN A 419 -2.55 -9.42 1.36
CA GLN A 419 -3.82 -10.05 1.04
C GLN A 419 -3.79 -11.56 1.27
N ASN A 420 -2.71 -12.23 0.83
CA ASN A 420 -2.50 -13.66 1.07
C ASN A 420 -2.40 -13.97 2.57
N ALA A 421 -1.73 -13.13 3.36
CA ALA A 421 -1.64 -13.31 4.81
C ALA A 421 -3.03 -13.29 5.49
N PHE A 422 -3.87 -12.31 5.16
CA PHE A 422 -5.23 -12.22 5.70
C PHE A 422 -6.15 -13.34 5.19
N ARG A 423 -6.02 -13.71 3.91
CA ARG A 423 -6.87 -14.73 3.29
C ARG A 423 -6.60 -16.13 3.81
N TYR A 424 -5.34 -16.52 3.93
CA TYR A 424 -4.94 -17.89 4.28
C TYR A 424 -4.61 -18.08 5.77
N HIS A 425 -4.29 -17.02 6.51
CA HIS A 425 -3.87 -17.11 7.92
C HIS A 425 -4.63 -16.15 8.84
N SER A 426 -5.93 -15.93 8.57
CA SER A 426 -6.79 -14.99 9.30
C SER A 426 -6.78 -15.19 10.83
N LEU A 427 -6.77 -16.43 11.32
CA LEU A 427 -6.75 -16.73 12.76
C LEU A 427 -5.49 -16.19 13.46
N VAL A 428 -4.31 -16.37 12.85
CA VAL A 428 -3.04 -15.85 13.38
C VAL A 428 -3.01 -14.33 13.27
N MET A 429 -3.46 -13.78 12.14
CA MET A 429 -3.55 -12.34 11.94
C MET A 429 -4.46 -11.67 12.97
N ARG A 430 -5.55 -12.32 13.38
CA ARG A 430 -6.48 -11.83 14.40
C ARG A 430 -5.79 -11.64 15.76
N ASP A 431 -4.98 -12.60 16.18
CA ASP A 431 -4.21 -12.52 17.44
C ASP A 431 -3.14 -11.42 17.40
N LEU A 432 -2.80 -10.93 16.20
CA LEU A 432 -1.84 -9.83 15.95
C LEU A 432 -2.52 -8.48 15.70
N PHE A 433 -3.85 -8.38 15.85
CA PHE A 433 -4.60 -7.17 15.56
C PHE A 433 -4.02 -5.89 16.20
N PRO A 434 -3.61 -5.85 17.49
CA PRO A 434 -3.05 -4.62 18.07
C PRO A 434 -1.78 -4.12 17.36
N ALA A 435 -0.95 -5.04 16.87
CA ALA A 435 0.23 -4.70 16.08
C ALA A 435 -0.16 -4.24 14.67
N ILE A 436 -1.10 -4.93 14.02
CA ILE A 436 -1.63 -4.57 12.69
C ILE A 436 -2.21 -3.16 12.73
N LEU A 437 -3.11 -2.88 13.68
CA LEU A 437 -3.75 -1.58 13.83
C LEU A 437 -2.71 -0.47 14.04
N SER A 438 -1.73 -0.71 14.91
CA SER A 438 -0.71 0.29 15.18
C SER A 438 0.25 0.53 14.00
N VAL A 439 0.59 -0.51 13.24
CA VAL A 439 1.44 -0.38 12.05
C VAL A 439 0.67 0.37 10.95
N ALA A 440 -0.61 0.03 10.74
CA ALA A 440 -1.48 0.73 9.80
C ALA A 440 -1.56 2.24 10.11
N GLN A 441 -1.75 2.62 11.38
CA GLN A 441 -1.72 4.02 11.83
C GLN A 441 -0.38 4.72 11.49
N SER A 442 0.76 4.06 11.74
CA SER A 442 2.10 4.61 11.43
C SER A 442 2.34 4.74 9.91
N PHE A 443 1.66 3.93 9.11
CA PHE A 443 1.83 3.89 7.65
C PHE A 443 0.96 4.92 6.94
N VAL A 444 -0.30 5.09 7.35
CA VAL A 444 -1.18 6.15 6.84
C VAL A 444 -0.60 7.53 7.16
N ASN A 445 0.14 7.68 8.26
CA ASN A 445 0.83 8.92 8.62
C ASN A 445 2.21 9.10 7.95
N SER A 446 2.58 8.22 7.01
CA SER A 446 3.82 8.33 6.24
C SER A 446 3.72 9.40 5.16
N ALA A 447 4.86 9.96 4.76
CA ALA A 447 4.94 10.86 3.60
C ALA A 447 5.06 10.11 2.27
N ASP A 448 5.33 8.80 2.32
CA ASP A 448 5.54 7.94 1.16
C ASP A 448 4.21 7.29 0.71
N PRO A 449 3.75 7.53 -0.55
CA PRO A 449 2.47 7.02 -1.05
C PRO A 449 2.37 5.49 -1.08
N CYS A 450 3.45 4.77 -1.37
CA CYS A 450 3.46 3.31 -1.41
C CYS A 450 3.23 2.74 -0.01
N VAL A 451 3.86 3.35 1.01
CA VAL A 451 3.65 3.00 2.42
C VAL A 451 2.22 3.33 2.86
N VAL A 452 1.70 4.50 2.47
CA VAL A 452 0.32 4.93 2.78
C VAL A 452 -0.71 3.97 2.16
N SER A 453 -0.54 3.60 0.89
CA SER A 453 -1.39 2.60 0.21
C SER A 453 -1.38 1.26 0.93
N PHE A 454 -0.19 0.79 1.32
CA PHE A 454 -0.05 -0.45 2.10
C PHE A 454 -0.78 -0.36 3.44
N GLY A 455 -0.68 0.78 4.15
CA GLY A 455 -1.42 1.04 5.40
C GLY A 455 -2.95 1.04 5.21
N SER A 456 -3.45 1.66 4.13
CA SER A 456 -4.87 1.61 3.75
C SER A 456 -5.31 0.17 3.45
N CYS A 457 -4.49 -0.60 2.72
CA CYS A 457 -4.74 -2.01 2.43
C CYS A 457 -4.83 -2.85 3.73
N MET A 458 -3.97 -2.58 4.73
CA MET A 458 -4.06 -3.23 6.04
C MET A 458 -5.42 -3.01 6.72
N TYR A 459 -5.94 -1.79 6.69
CA TYR A 459 -7.29 -1.49 7.23
C TYR A 459 -8.39 -2.25 6.48
N LYS A 460 -8.35 -2.24 5.13
CA LYS A 460 -9.34 -2.93 4.30
C LYS A 460 -9.34 -4.43 4.56
N GLN A 461 -8.18 -5.06 4.51
CA GLN A 461 -8.05 -6.50 4.72
C GLN A 461 -8.42 -6.93 6.14
N ALA A 462 -8.04 -6.15 7.15
CA ALA A 462 -8.44 -6.42 8.53
C ALA A 462 -9.96 -6.30 8.73
N PHE A 463 -10.60 -5.31 8.11
CA PHE A 463 -12.06 -5.14 8.21
C PHE A 463 -12.82 -6.30 7.55
N THR A 464 -12.35 -6.76 6.39
CA THR A 464 -12.95 -7.89 5.66
C THR A 464 -12.75 -9.22 6.38
N ALA A 465 -11.58 -9.43 7.01
CA ALA A 465 -11.21 -10.71 7.61
C ALA A 465 -11.73 -10.91 9.04
N PHE A 466 -11.98 -9.84 9.80
CA PHE A 466 -12.26 -9.92 11.23
C PHE A 466 -13.72 -9.62 11.62
N ASP A 467 -14.06 -10.02 12.84
CA ASP A 467 -15.37 -9.90 13.48
C ASP A 467 -15.66 -8.48 14.03
N SER A 468 -16.89 -8.28 14.51
CA SER A 468 -17.49 -6.96 14.76
C SER A 468 -16.71 -6.08 15.74
N TYR A 469 -16.03 -6.66 16.73
CA TYR A 469 -15.18 -5.89 17.64
C TYR A 469 -14.02 -5.20 16.90
N TYR A 470 -13.32 -5.94 16.04
CA TYR A 470 -12.19 -5.42 15.28
C TYR A 470 -12.63 -4.43 14.21
N GLN A 471 -13.77 -4.69 13.56
CA GLN A 471 -14.38 -3.77 12.61
C GLN A 471 -14.71 -2.41 13.25
N GLN A 472 -15.22 -2.42 14.49
CA GLN A 472 -15.47 -1.19 15.26
C GLN A 472 -14.20 -0.38 15.50
N GLU A 473 -13.12 -1.03 15.96
CA GLU A 473 -11.83 -0.38 16.22
C GLU A 473 -11.21 0.20 14.94
N ILE A 474 -11.35 -0.49 13.80
CA ILE A 474 -10.90 0.00 12.49
C ILE A 474 -11.68 1.26 12.08
N VAL A 475 -13.00 1.24 12.17
CA VAL A 475 -13.83 2.43 11.85
C VAL A 475 -13.50 3.58 12.79
N GLY A 476 -13.33 3.32 14.09
CA GLY A 476 -12.92 4.33 15.07
C GLY A 476 -11.54 4.94 14.76
N ALA A 477 -10.57 4.12 14.35
CA ALA A 477 -9.24 4.61 13.94
C ALA A 477 -9.33 5.49 12.69
N LEU A 478 -10.07 5.06 11.66
CA LEU A 478 -10.26 5.85 10.44
C LEU A 478 -10.96 7.19 10.73
N VAL A 479 -12.00 7.21 11.58
CA VAL A 479 -12.65 8.45 12.04
C VAL A 479 -11.66 9.36 12.77
N THR A 480 -10.78 8.79 13.60
CA THR A 480 -9.75 9.56 14.31
C THR A 480 -8.78 10.22 13.34
N HIS A 481 -8.34 9.51 12.29
CA HIS A 481 -7.50 10.07 11.23
C HIS A 481 -8.19 11.21 10.48
N VAL A 482 -9.48 11.06 10.15
CA VAL A 482 -10.28 12.13 9.51
C VAL A 482 -10.38 13.38 10.39
N CYS A 483 -10.43 13.22 11.71
CA CYS A 483 -10.46 14.34 12.65
C CYS A 483 -9.06 14.88 13.02
N GLY A 484 -7.96 14.25 12.57
CA GLY A 484 -6.58 14.54 12.97
C GLY A 484 -5.91 15.77 12.32
N GLY A 485 -6.55 16.39 11.33
CA GLY A 485 -6.15 17.69 10.74
C GLY A 485 -5.06 17.66 9.67
N ASN A 486 -4.42 16.51 9.42
CA ASN A 486 -3.46 16.34 8.33
C ASN A 486 -4.17 15.98 7.01
N LYS A 487 -4.13 16.88 6.01
CA LYS A 487 -4.92 16.74 4.78
C LYS A 487 -4.74 15.39 4.04
N VAL A 488 -3.50 14.91 3.90
CA VAL A 488 -3.20 13.65 3.18
C VAL A 488 -3.76 12.44 3.94
N GLU A 489 -3.60 12.43 5.25
CA GLU A 489 -4.13 11.38 6.14
C GLU A 489 -5.66 11.34 6.12
N VAL A 490 -6.30 12.53 6.09
CA VAL A 490 -7.75 12.66 5.96
C VAL A 490 -8.24 12.10 4.63
N ASP A 491 -7.58 12.45 3.52
CA ASP A 491 -7.97 11.98 2.18
C ASP A 491 -7.91 10.44 2.09
N VAL A 492 -6.79 9.85 2.52
CA VAL A 492 -6.58 8.39 2.50
C VAL A 492 -7.60 7.67 3.39
N SER A 493 -7.93 8.26 4.54
CA SER A 493 -8.89 7.67 5.48
C SER A 493 -10.32 7.73 4.94
N LEU A 494 -10.71 8.84 4.31
CA LEU A 494 -12.00 8.96 3.63
C LEU A 494 -12.09 8.05 2.41
N ASP A 495 -11.01 7.86 1.64
CA ASP A 495 -10.98 6.90 0.54
C ASP A 495 -11.13 5.46 1.04
N THR A 496 -10.42 5.11 2.11
CA THR A 496 -10.55 3.81 2.76
C THR A 496 -11.98 3.57 3.26
N LEU A 497 -12.61 4.56 3.91
CA LEU A 497 -14.01 4.47 4.34
C LEU A 497 -14.98 4.37 3.17
N THR A 498 -14.72 5.09 2.07
CA THR A 498 -15.53 5.03 0.85
C THR A 498 -15.51 3.63 0.25
N ASP A 499 -14.33 3.01 0.16
CA ASP A 499 -14.18 1.63 -0.30
C ASP A 499 -14.93 0.65 0.60
N LEU A 500 -14.73 0.75 1.92
CA LEU A 500 -15.41 -0.10 2.90
C LEU A 500 -16.93 0.00 2.82
N VAL A 501 -17.47 1.20 2.67
CA VAL A 501 -18.92 1.44 2.57
C VAL A 501 -19.48 0.91 1.25
N SER A 502 -18.69 0.97 0.16
CA SER A 502 -19.12 0.45 -1.16
C SER A 502 -19.10 -1.07 -1.26
N VAL A 503 -18.19 -1.75 -0.54
CA VAL A 503 -18.01 -3.21 -0.60
C VAL A 503 -18.69 -3.94 0.57
N HIS A 504 -18.79 -3.31 1.74
CA HIS A 504 -19.26 -3.94 2.99
C HIS A 504 -20.30 -3.08 3.73
N THR A 505 -21.24 -2.47 3.00
CA THR A 505 -22.23 -1.52 3.54
C THR A 505 -22.94 -2.05 4.79
N SER A 506 -23.45 -3.29 4.75
CA SER A 506 -24.19 -3.90 5.87
C SER A 506 -23.33 -4.07 7.14
N SER A 507 -22.03 -4.29 6.98
CA SER A 507 -21.10 -4.43 8.11
C SER A 507 -20.69 -3.09 8.70
N VAL A 508 -20.73 -2.00 7.92
CA VAL A 508 -20.38 -0.65 8.40
C VAL A 508 -21.54 0.04 9.13
N VAL A 509 -22.80 -0.24 8.73
CA VAL A 509 -24.02 0.38 9.31
C VAL A 509 -24.06 0.38 10.86
N PRO A 510 -23.69 -0.70 11.59
CA PRO A 510 -23.67 -0.70 13.05
C PRO A 510 -22.76 0.37 13.68
N TYR A 511 -21.77 0.88 12.94
CA TYR A 511 -20.77 1.83 13.41
C TYR A 511 -21.03 3.27 12.95
N VAL A 512 -22.22 3.54 12.40
CA VAL A 512 -22.51 4.85 11.80
C VAL A 512 -22.47 6.01 12.79
N VAL A 513 -22.66 5.74 14.08
CA VAL A 513 -22.54 6.77 15.14
C VAL A 513 -21.14 7.39 15.13
N PHE A 514 -20.08 6.61 14.88
CA PHE A 514 -18.72 7.13 14.76
C PHE A 514 -18.53 7.98 13.50
N LEU A 515 -19.18 7.61 12.39
CA LEU A 515 -19.09 8.38 11.15
C LEU A 515 -19.86 9.70 11.25
N LYS A 516 -21.00 9.70 11.96
CA LYS A 516 -21.78 10.90 12.23
C LYS A 516 -21.01 11.93 13.03
N SER A 517 -20.14 11.52 13.96
CA SER A 517 -19.35 12.49 14.74
C SER A 517 -18.38 13.30 13.89
N ILE A 518 -18.05 12.86 12.66
CA ILE A 518 -17.25 13.66 11.72
C ILE A 518 -17.98 14.97 11.33
N LEU A 519 -19.33 14.98 11.35
CA LEU A 519 -20.11 16.18 11.04
C LEU A 519 -19.81 17.36 11.99
N ASP A 520 -19.36 17.08 13.21
CA ASP A 520 -18.96 18.11 14.19
C ASP A 520 -17.58 18.72 13.87
N TYR A 521 -16.79 18.10 13.00
CA TYR A 521 -15.43 18.50 12.63
C TYR A 521 -15.29 18.96 11.16
N MET A 522 -16.41 19.21 10.46
CA MET A 522 -16.39 19.63 9.05
C MET A 522 -15.60 20.91 8.79
N ASP A 523 -15.42 21.76 9.80
CA ASP A 523 -14.66 23.01 9.67
C ASP A 523 -13.19 22.79 9.29
N ASN A 524 -12.67 21.59 9.55
CA ASN A 524 -11.30 21.18 9.22
C ASN A 524 -11.18 20.51 7.85
N LEU A 525 -12.30 20.23 7.17
CA LEU A 525 -12.34 19.47 5.92
C LEU A 525 -12.38 20.39 4.71
N GLY A 526 -11.63 20.03 3.66
CA GLY A 526 -11.73 20.70 2.36
C GLY A 526 -12.97 20.27 1.56
N PRO A 527 -13.34 20.98 0.48
CA PRO A 527 -14.54 20.67 -0.32
C PRO A 527 -14.59 19.23 -0.87
N GLN A 528 -13.47 18.71 -1.37
CA GLN A 528 -13.39 17.31 -1.84
C GLN A 528 -13.65 16.29 -0.72
N GLN A 529 -13.13 16.55 0.49
CA GLN A 529 -13.32 15.72 1.67
C GLN A 529 -14.77 15.77 2.15
N ILE A 530 -15.40 16.95 2.12
CA ILE A 530 -16.82 17.12 2.42
C ILE A 530 -17.67 16.30 1.44
N ARG A 531 -17.36 16.33 0.14
CA ARG A 531 -18.07 15.53 -0.87
C ARG A 531 -17.98 14.03 -0.56
N LYS A 532 -16.79 13.53 -0.19
CA LYS A 532 -16.58 12.12 0.24
C LYS A 532 -17.36 11.79 1.52
N LEU A 533 -17.33 12.67 2.52
CA LEU A 533 -18.06 12.48 3.78
C LEU A 533 -19.57 12.36 3.55
N PHE A 534 -20.16 13.31 2.82
CA PHE A 534 -21.59 13.28 2.53
C PHE A 534 -21.96 12.09 1.63
N TYR A 535 -21.07 11.64 0.75
CA TYR A 535 -21.26 10.42 -0.03
C TYR A 535 -21.33 9.18 0.86
N ILE A 536 -20.37 9.01 1.78
CA ILE A 536 -20.33 7.92 2.77
C ILE A 536 -21.64 7.89 3.58
N LEU A 537 -22.00 9.03 4.18
CA LEU A 537 -23.18 9.11 5.04
C LEU A 537 -24.47 8.88 4.26
N SER A 538 -24.56 9.36 3.02
CA SER A 538 -25.73 9.15 2.16
C SER A 538 -25.89 7.68 1.75
N ILE A 539 -24.82 6.97 1.38
CA ILE A 539 -24.91 5.53 1.10
C ILE A 539 -25.45 4.78 2.32
N LEU A 540 -24.90 5.08 3.50
CA LEU A 540 -25.35 4.42 4.74
C LEU A 540 -26.81 4.75 5.07
N ALA A 541 -27.22 6.01 4.90
CA ALA A 541 -28.60 6.45 5.10
C ALA A 541 -29.59 5.74 4.18
N PHE A 542 -29.24 5.55 2.90
CA PHE A 542 -30.17 5.03 1.88
C PHE A 542 -30.02 3.54 1.55
N SER A 543 -29.11 2.80 2.21
CA SER A 543 -28.86 1.37 1.95
C SER A 543 -29.91 0.40 2.50
N HIS A 544 -30.65 0.73 3.57
CA HIS A 544 -31.56 -0.21 4.26
C HIS A 544 -32.98 0.34 4.50
N GLY A 545 -33.46 1.26 3.66
CA GLY A 545 -34.78 1.88 3.78
C GLY A 545 -34.96 2.68 5.08
N HIS A 546 -36.18 2.71 5.63
CA HIS A 546 -36.55 3.55 6.79
C HIS A 546 -35.79 3.27 8.11
N LYS A 547 -35.01 2.19 8.22
CA LYS A 547 -34.29 1.83 9.47
C LYS A 547 -33.18 2.82 9.84
N ASN A 548 -32.68 3.56 8.86
CA ASN A 548 -31.56 4.49 9.00
C ASN A 548 -32.00 5.97 8.91
N SER A 549 -33.30 6.27 9.14
CA SER A 549 -33.85 7.63 9.04
C SER A 549 -33.13 8.65 9.94
N HIS A 550 -32.64 8.22 11.10
CA HIS A 550 -31.89 9.07 12.03
C HIS A 550 -30.57 9.63 11.44
N ILE A 551 -29.98 8.99 10.43
CA ILE A 551 -28.81 9.53 9.71
C ILE A 551 -29.28 10.63 8.76
N GLN A 552 -30.35 10.34 8.01
CA GLN A 552 -30.96 11.26 7.06
C GLN A 552 -31.44 12.55 7.73
N ASP A 553 -32.08 12.44 8.90
CA ASP A 553 -32.59 13.59 9.66
C ASP A 553 -31.46 14.51 10.12
N ASP A 554 -30.38 13.95 10.69
CA ASP A 554 -29.23 14.72 11.14
C ASP A 554 -28.50 15.40 9.97
N MET A 555 -28.35 14.69 8.84
CA MET A 555 -27.80 15.29 7.61
C MET A 555 -28.65 16.46 7.13
N HIS A 556 -29.98 16.30 7.08
CA HIS A 556 -30.88 17.39 6.70
C HIS A 556 -30.82 18.58 7.65
N VAL A 557 -30.64 18.35 8.96
CA VAL A 557 -30.47 19.42 9.96
C VAL A 557 -29.17 20.18 9.70
N VAL A 558 -28.06 19.46 9.51
CA VAL A 558 -26.76 20.08 9.22
C VAL A 558 -26.82 20.85 7.90
N ILE A 559 -27.32 20.25 6.81
CA ILE A 559 -27.45 20.90 5.51
C ILE A 559 -28.25 22.21 5.60
N ARG A 560 -29.42 22.19 6.26
CA ARG A 560 -30.24 23.41 6.43
C ARG A 560 -29.53 24.49 7.24
N LYS A 561 -28.84 24.10 8.32
CA LYS A 561 -28.03 25.02 9.13
C LYS A 561 -26.92 25.67 8.31
N GLN A 562 -26.22 24.87 7.49
CA GLN A 562 -25.11 25.34 6.65
C GLN A 562 -25.59 26.24 5.50
N LEU A 563 -26.67 25.88 4.80
CA LEU A 563 -27.26 26.68 3.70
C LEU A 563 -27.79 28.04 4.15
N SER A 564 -28.33 28.10 5.38
CA SER A 564 -28.87 29.32 5.98
C SER A 564 -27.79 30.30 6.46
N SER A 565 -26.52 29.88 6.47
CA SER A 565 -25.40 30.72 6.87
C SER A 565 -25.14 31.83 5.85
N THR A 566 -24.72 33.00 6.35
CA THR A 566 -24.24 34.11 5.52
C THR A 566 -22.77 33.96 5.14
N ILE A 567 -22.02 33.10 5.85
CA ILE A 567 -20.60 32.89 5.61
C ILE A 567 -20.42 31.94 4.41
N PRO A 568 -19.68 32.35 3.35
CA PRO A 568 -19.52 31.56 2.13
C PRO A 568 -19.00 30.14 2.36
N LYS A 569 -18.04 29.97 3.29
CA LYS A 569 -17.49 28.67 3.67
C LYS A 569 -18.60 27.69 4.07
N TYR A 570 -19.45 28.07 5.03
CA TYR A 570 -20.53 27.22 5.54
C TYR A 570 -21.60 26.96 4.48
N LYS A 571 -21.98 27.99 3.70
CA LYS A 571 -22.94 27.82 2.61
C LYS A 571 -22.44 26.81 1.56
N ARG A 572 -21.14 26.84 1.22
CA ARG A 572 -20.48 25.84 0.36
C ARG A 572 -20.62 24.41 0.89
N ILE A 573 -20.38 24.18 2.18
CA ILE A 573 -20.59 22.85 2.82
C ILE A 573 -22.04 22.40 2.62
N GLY A 574 -23.00 23.30 2.85
CA GLY A 574 -24.43 23.03 2.68
C GLY A 574 -24.80 22.65 1.25
N ILE A 575 -24.28 23.35 0.25
CA ILE A 575 -24.53 23.08 -1.18
C ILE A 575 -23.98 21.70 -1.58
N ILE A 576 -22.70 21.44 -1.28
CA ILE A 576 -22.03 20.17 -1.60
C ILE A 576 -22.77 19.01 -0.91
N GLY A 577 -23.10 19.16 0.37
CA GLY A 577 -23.80 18.13 1.13
C GLY A 577 -25.21 17.86 0.61
N ALA A 578 -25.97 18.90 0.25
CA ALA A 578 -27.31 18.76 -0.32
C ALA A 578 -27.30 18.05 -1.67
N VAL A 579 -26.45 18.48 -2.60
CA VAL A 579 -26.38 17.89 -3.94
C VAL A 579 -25.87 16.44 -3.88
N THR A 580 -24.89 16.15 -3.01
CA THR A 580 -24.40 14.78 -2.80
C THR A 580 -25.52 13.87 -2.26
N MET A 581 -26.31 14.36 -1.30
CA MET A 581 -27.45 13.64 -0.75
C MET A 581 -28.53 13.38 -1.80
N VAL A 582 -28.86 14.39 -2.62
CA VAL A 582 -29.78 14.23 -3.78
C VAL A 582 -29.29 13.12 -4.70
N GLY A 583 -27.99 13.09 -4.99
CA GLY A 583 -27.40 12.06 -5.85
C GLY A 583 -27.62 10.64 -5.35
N SER A 584 -27.44 10.40 -4.05
CA SER A 584 -27.68 9.08 -3.46
C SER A 584 -29.17 8.71 -3.38
N MET A 585 -30.05 9.69 -3.17
CA MET A 585 -31.51 9.49 -3.19
C MET A 585 -32.02 9.15 -4.60
N ALA A 586 -31.47 9.83 -5.61
CA ALA A 586 -31.88 9.73 -7.00
C ALA A 586 -31.08 8.69 -7.81
N ALA A 587 -30.24 7.87 -7.17
CA ALA A 587 -29.39 6.88 -7.84
C ALA A 587 -30.20 5.76 -8.51
N LYS A 588 -29.93 5.52 -9.81
CA LYS A 588 -30.49 4.42 -10.62
C LYS A 588 -29.94 3.05 -10.23
N ARG A 589 -28.64 2.99 -9.96
CA ARG A 589 -27.88 1.78 -9.65
C ARG A 589 -27.24 1.92 -8.27
N SER A 590 -27.28 0.86 -7.47
CA SER A 590 -26.61 0.78 -6.18
C SER A 590 -25.56 -0.33 -6.21
N LYS A 591 -24.37 -0.08 -5.68
CA LYS A 591 -23.39 -1.14 -5.39
C LYS A 591 -23.69 -1.67 -3.99
N GLU A 592 -24.36 -2.81 -3.91
CA GLU A 592 -24.56 -3.52 -2.64
C GLU A 592 -23.64 -4.74 -2.58
N ASN A 593 -22.77 -4.78 -1.57
CA ASN A 593 -21.82 -5.88 -1.35
C ASN A 593 -21.00 -6.24 -2.60
N GLY A 594 -20.53 -5.21 -3.33
CA GLY A 594 -19.73 -5.36 -4.54
C GLY A 594 -20.51 -5.71 -5.82
N LYS A 595 -21.83 -5.86 -5.77
CA LYS A 595 -22.69 -6.11 -6.95
C LYS A 595 -23.46 -4.86 -7.33
N LEU A 596 -23.41 -4.50 -8.61
CA LEU A 596 -24.18 -3.39 -9.16
C LEU A 596 -25.61 -3.88 -9.45
N LEU A 597 -26.57 -3.37 -8.69
CA LEU A 597 -27.99 -3.70 -8.80
C LEU A 597 -28.77 -2.47 -9.29
N GLU A 598 -29.74 -2.69 -10.18
CA GLU A 598 -30.72 -1.66 -10.53
C GLU A 598 -31.70 -1.47 -9.37
N ARG A 599 -31.94 -0.21 -9.00
CA ARG A 599 -32.85 0.15 -7.93
C ARG A 599 -34.28 0.20 -8.46
N GLU A 600 -35.25 -0.14 -7.61
CA GLU A 600 -36.68 0.01 -7.90
C GLU A 600 -37.03 1.47 -8.29
N GLN A 601 -38.13 1.66 -9.01
CA GLN A 601 -38.62 2.99 -9.40
C GLN A 601 -38.76 3.90 -8.17
N LEU A 602 -38.32 5.17 -8.30
CA LEU A 602 -38.41 6.17 -7.24
C LEU A 602 -39.84 6.28 -6.70
N SER A 603 -40.00 6.24 -5.38
CA SER A 603 -41.30 6.49 -4.78
C SER A 603 -41.72 7.95 -4.99
N LYS A 604 -43.04 8.21 -5.05
CA LYS A 604 -43.57 9.58 -5.18
C LYS A 604 -43.10 10.50 -4.04
N GLU A 605 -42.93 9.95 -2.85
CA GLU A 605 -42.44 10.68 -1.67
C GLU A 605 -40.95 11.04 -1.80
N GLN A 606 -40.11 10.09 -2.24
CA GLN A 606 -38.70 10.34 -2.51
C GLN A 606 -38.52 11.39 -3.62
N HIS A 607 -39.29 11.29 -4.69
CA HIS A 607 -39.28 12.26 -5.78
C HIS A 607 -39.60 13.68 -5.29
N ARG A 608 -40.66 13.84 -4.47
CA ARG A 608 -41.03 15.13 -3.87
C ARG A 608 -39.94 15.66 -2.94
N GLN A 609 -39.32 14.78 -2.15
CA GLN A 609 -38.26 15.16 -1.22
C GLN A 609 -37.00 15.65 -1.96
N ILE A 610 -36.64 15.01 -3.08
CA ILE A 610 -35.52 15.44 -3.94
C ILE A 610 -35.78 16.84 -4.50
N ILE A 611 -36.95 17.06 -5.11
CA ILE A 611 -37.34 18.35 -5.69
C ILE A 611 -37.32 19.44 -4.61
N SER A 612 -37.93 19.18 -3.45
CA SER A 612 -37.96 20.15 -2.35
C SER A 612 -36.57 20.52 -1.84
N LEU A 613 -35.62 19.58 -1.82
CA LEU A 613 -34.24 19.87 -1.42
C LEU A 613 -33.50 20.69 -2.49
N LEU A 614 -33.69 20.40 -3.78
CA LEU A 614 -33.11 21.19 -4.87
C LEU A 614 -33.65 22.63 -4.89
N GLU A 615 -34.97 22.80 -4.74
CA GLU A 615 -35.62 24.11 -4.63
C GLU A 615 -35.12 24.90 -3.41
N LEU A 616 -34.93 24.21 -2.27
CA LEU A 616 -34.36 24.83 -1.07
C LEU A 616 -32.95 25.37 -1.35
N VAL A 617 -32.05 24.54 -1.91
CA VAL A 617 -30.67 24.97 -2.22
C VAL A 617 -30.70 26.15 -3.19
N PHE A 618 -31.50 26.07 -4.25
CA PHE A 618 -31.66 27.14 -5.23
C PHE A 618 -32.13 28.45 -4.56
N SER A 619 -33.13 28.39 -3.68
CA SER A 619 -33.62 29.57 -2.94
C SER A 619 -32.57 30.19 -2.01
N CYS A 620 -31.74 29.36 -1.36
CA CYS A 620 -30.66 29.81 -0.48
C CYS A 620 -29.44 30.38 -1.24
N CYS A 621 -29.30 30.08 -2.53
CA CYS A 621 -28.18 30.48 -3.37
C CYS A 621 -28.53 31.60 -4.37
N GLY A 622 -29.80 31.76 -4.75
CA GLY A 622 -30.23 32.60 -5.88
C GLY A 622 -29.87 34.09 -5.78
N GLN A 623 -29.53 34.59 -4.59
CA GLN A 623 -29.10 35.99 -4.36
C GLN A 623 -27.58 36.16 -4.25
N VAL A 624 -26.81 35.07 -4.28
CA VAL A 624 -25.35 35.07 -4.12
C VAL A 624 -24.72 34.38 -5.34
N PRO A 625 -24.22 35.14 -6.35
CA PRO A 625 -23.75 34.58 -7.61
C PRO A 625 -22.74 33.44 -7.49
N HIS A 626 -21.72 33.59 -6.63
CA HIS A 626 -20.72 32.54 -6.42
C HIS A 626 -21.29 31.25 -5.80
N ALA A 627 -22.32 31.36 -4.95
CA ALA A 627 -23.00 30.20 -4.37
C ALA A 627 -23.88 29.50 -5.41
N LEU A 628 -24.55 30.27 -6.27
CA LEU A 628 -25.36 29.75 -7.37
C LEU A 628 -24.49 29.06 -8.44
N ALA A 629 -23.35 29.65 -8.78
CA ALA A 629 -22.37 29.05 -9.69
C ALA A 629 -21.82 27.71 -9.15
N LEU A 630 -21.47 27.64 -7.87
CA LEU A 630 -21.08 26.39 -7.19
C LEU A 630 -22.22 25.35 -7.23
N TYR A 631 -23.47 25.76 -7.00
CA TYR A 631 -24.62 24.84 -7.08
C TYR A 631 -24.76 24.23 -8.48
N TYR A 632 -24.59 25.01 -9.54
CA TYR A 632 -24.60 24.49 -10.91
C TYR A 632 -23.46 23.51 -11.17
N ASP A 633 -22.24 23.82 -10.72
CA ASP A 633 -21.10 22.92 -10.86
C ASP A 633 -21.28 21.61 -10.06
N GLU A 634 -21.81 21.65 -8.84
CA GLU A 634 -22.10 20.42 -8.08
C GLU A 634 -23.16 19.56 -8.78
N LEU A 635 -24.21 20.19 -9.34
CA LEU A 635 -25.21 19.46 -10.10
C LEU A 635 -24.64 18.86 -11.38
N ALA A 636 -23.80 19.62 -12.09
CA ALA A 636 -23.08 19.14 -13.27
C ALA A 636 -22.23 17.91 -12.91
N ASN A 637 -21.45 17.98 -11.83
CA ASN A 637 -20.63 16.87 -11.34
C ASN A 637 -21.49 15.65 -10.94
N LEU A 638 -22.69 15.86 -10.40
CA LEU A 638 -23.62 14.78 -10.09
C LEU A 638 -24.12 14.07 -11.36
N ILE A 639 -24.48 14.84 -12.40
CA ILE A 639 -25.00 14.31 -13.66
C ILE A 639 -23.91 13.56 -14.42
N GLN A 640 -22.69 14.10 -14.48
CA GLN A 640 -21.55 13.46 -15.16
C GLN A 640 -21.21 12.07 -14.62
N LYS A 641 -21.55 11.76 -13.36
CA LYS A 641 -21.39 10.41 -12.79
C LYS A 641 -22.30 9.34 -13.43
N GLY A 642 -23.28 9.74 -14.26
CA GLY A 642 -24.10 8.83 -15.08
C GLY A 642 -25.10 7.94 -14.32
N ASN A 643 -25.33 8.20 -13.02
CA ASN A 643 -26.16 7.33 -12.17
C ASN A 643 -27.49 7.97 -11.72
N LEU A 644 -27.89 9.13 -12.27
CA LEU A 644 -29.09 9.86 -11.84
C LEU A 644 -30.36 9.35 -12.53
N ASN A 645 -31.48 9.20 -11.80
CA ASN A 645 -32.77 8.77 -12.34
C ASN A 645 -33.27 9.70 -13.47
N LEU A 646 -33.80 9.11 -14.55
CA LEU A 646 -34.21 9.85 -15.75
C LEU A 646 -35.33 10.88 -15.49
N GLN A 647 -36.25 10.60 -14.58
CA GLN A 647 -37.35 11.54 -14.27
C GLN A 647 -36.83 12.80 -13.58
N ILE A 648 -35.87 12.65 -12.65
CA ILE A 648 -35.23 13.79 -11.99
C ILE A 648 -34.37 14.55 -12.99
N LEU A 649 -33.61 13.84 -13.83
CA LEU A 649 -32.79 14.45 -14.87
C LEU A 649 -33.62 15.27 -15.87
N ALA A 650 -34.77 14.74 -16.31
CA ALA A 650 -35.69 15.44 -17.21
C ALA A 650 -36.27 16.71 -16.54
N TRP A 651 -36.67 16.63 -15.27
CA TRP A 651 -37.12 17.81 -14.52
C TRP A 651 -36.03 18.88 -14.42
N ILE A 652 -34.79 18.48 -14.14
CA ILE A 652 -33.64 19.42 -14.11
C ILE A 652 -33.44 20.04 -15.51
N LYS A 653 -33.45 19.24 -16.59
CA LYS A 653 -33.32 19.74 -17.98
C LYS A 653 -34.35 20.83 -18.27
N ASP A 654 -35.63 20.58 -17.98
CA ASP A 654 -36.72 21.51 -18.30
C ASP A 654 -36.57 22.86 -17.58
N CYS A 655 -36.05 22.85 -16.34
CA CYS A 655 -35.73 24.07 -15.61
C CYS A 655 -34.50 24.77 -16.20
N VAL A 656 -33.43 24.02 -16.47
CA VAL A 656 -32.14 24.55 -16.92
C VAL A 656 -32.24 25.21 -18.29
N VAL A 657 -32.92 24.59 -19.26
CA VAL A 657 -33.08 25.12 -20.64
C VAL A 657 -33.74 26.49 -20.61
N LYS A 658 -34.91 26.59 -19.97
CA LYS A 658 -35.70 27.82 -19.92
C LYS A 658 -34.97 28.94 -19.19
N ASP A 659 -34.31 28.60 -18.09
CA ASP A 659 -33.57 29.57 -17.30
C ASP A 659 -32.30 30.04 -18.02
N PHE A 660 -31.59 29.16 -18.74
CA PHE A 660 -30.36 29.53 -19.46
C PHE A 660 -30.67 30.46 -20.63
N GLU A 661 -31.69 30.13 -21.42
CA GLU A 661 -32.18 30.96 -22.53
C GLU A 661 -32.58 32.35 -22.02
N ARG A 662 -33.40 32.42 -20.95
CA ARG A 662 -33.83 33.70 -20.36
C ARG A 662 -32.68 34.53 -19.80
N ASP A 663 -31.72 33.90 -19.12
CA ASP A 663 -30.71 34.62 -18.34
C ASP A 663 -29.51 35.08 -19.20
N PHE A 664 -29.12 34.33 -20.25
CA PHE A 664 -27.85 34.55 -20.96
C PHE A 664 -27.96 34.72 -22.48
N VAL A 665 -29.05 34.27 -23.09
CA VAL A 665 -29.25 34.30 -24.55
C VAL A 665 -30.12 35.51 -24.92
N THR A 666 -29.79 36.16 -26.02
CA THR A 666 -30.56 37.30 -26.55
C THR A 666 -30.52 37.30 -28.07
N ASP A 667 -31.53 37.90 -28.71
CA ASP A 667 -31.55 38.05 -30.16
C ASP A 667 -30.38 38.94 -30.63
N LEU A 668 -29.81 38.61 -31.79
CA LEU A 668 -28.74 39.38 -32.40
C LEU A 668 -29.31 40.73 -32.91
N LEU A 669 -29.06 41.79 -32.15
CA LEU A 669 -29.54 43.15 -32.40
C LEU A 669 -28.38 44.14 -32.32
N GLN A 670 -28.47 45.25 -33.06
CA GLN A 670 -27.54 46.35 -32.90
C GLN A 670 -27.89 47.12 -31.62
N ILE A 671 -26.99 47.10 -30.64
CA ILE A 671 -27.16 47.77 -29.34
C ILE A 671 -26.62 49.20 -29.45
N GLU A 672 -27.38 50.19 -28.98
CA GLU A 672 -26.94 51.60 -28.95
C GLU A 672 -25.80 51.81 -27.93
N ASP A 673 -24.68 52.39 -28.36
CA ASP A 673 -23.42 52.50 -27.60
C ASP A 673 -23.50 53.37 -26.32
N SER A 674 -24.54 54.18 -26.12
CA SER A 674 -24.58 55.23 -25.08
C SER A 674 -24.77 54.74 -23.64
N THR A 675 -24.97 53.44 -23.41
CA THR A 675 -25.37 52.89 -22.10
C THR A 675 -24.25 52.13 -21.38
N PHE A 676 -23.15 51.82 -22.06
CA PHE A 676 -22.12 50.90 -21.57
C PHE A 676 -20.74 51.57 -21.50
N PRO A 677 -19.81 51.09 -20.65
CA PRO A 677 -18.46 51.65 -20.55
C PRO A 677 -17.63 51.47 -21.83
N PHE A 678 -18.05 50.58 -22.72
CA PHE A 678 -17.43 50.29 -24.00
C PHE A 678 -18.49 50.03 -25.07
N PRO A 679 -18.19 50.31 -26.36
CA PRO A 679 -19.10 50.00 -27.45
C PRO A 679 -19.31 48.50 -27.58
N VAL A 680 -20.55 48.08 -27.80
CA VAL A 680 -20.94 46.66 -27.83
C VAL A 680 -20.86 46.15 -29.26
N LYS A 681 -20.09 45.08 -29.47
CA LYS A 681 -19.95 44.41 -30.75
C LYS A 681 -20.21 42.92 -30.62
N ALA A 682 -20.95 42.35 -31.56
CA ALA A 682 -21.06 40.90 -31.73
C ALA A 682 -19.76 40.38 -32.37
N LEU A 683 -18.90 39.75 -31.57
CA LEU A 683 -17.61 39.23 -32.03
C LEU A 683 -17.57 37.70 -31.96
N TYR A 684 -16.69 37.10 -32.77
CA TYR A 684 -16.46 35.65 -32.82
C TYR A 684 -17.71 34.83 -33.22
N GLY A 685 -18.61 35.35 -34.06
CA GLY A 685 -19.63 34.51 -34.72
C GLY A 685 -18.98 33.66 -35.82
N LEU A 686 -19.41 32.40 -35.98
CA LEU A 686 -18.86 31.49 -37.01
C LEU A 686 -19.70 31.41 -38.30
N GLU A 687 -20.88 32.03 -38.31
CA GLU A 687 -21.82 32.07 -39.44
C GLU A 687 -22.25 33.52 -39.73
N ASP A 688 -22.67 33.78 -40.98
CA ASP A 688 -23.00 35.13 -41.46
C ASP A 688 -24.26 35.69 -40.77
N SER A 689 -24.18 36.97 -40.41
CA SER A 689 -25.12 37.68 -39.53
C SER A 689 -26.50 37.96 -40.14
N GLU A 690 -26.79 37.46 -41.35
CA GLU A 690 -28.03 37.71 -42.09
C GLU A 690 -29.12 36.65 -41.86
N SER A 691 -28.87 35.66 -41.00
CA SER A 691 -29.84 34.61 -40.68
C SER A 691 -30.94 35.14 -39.76
N GLU A 692 -32.20 35.16 -40.21
CA GLU A 692 -33.36 35.47 -39.37
C GLU A 692 -33.41 34.52 -38.15
N GLY A 693 -33.34 35.06 -36.93
CA GLY A 693 -33.34 34.28 -35.69
C GLY A 693 -31.97 33.97 -35.09
N ALA A 694 -30.89 34.65 -35.52
CA ALA A 694 -29.57 34.51 -34.90
C ALA A 694 -29.57 34.95 -33.42
N ILE A 695 -28.97 34.12 -32.56
CA ILE A 695 -28.82 34.38 -31.12
C ILE A 695 -27.40 34.87 -30.80
N ALA A 696 -27.25 35.61 -29.70
CA ALA A 696 -25.97 36.03 -29.13
C ALA A 696 -25.93 35.79 -27.62
N ILE A 697 -24.72 35.65 -27.07
CA ILE A 697 -24.54 35.60 -25.61
C ILE A 697 -24.32 37.01 -25.06
N ASN A 698 -25.14 37.38 -24.08
CA ASN A 698 -25.23 38.74 -23.56
C ASN A 698 -24.13 39.10 -22.54
N LEU A 699 -22.85 38.89 -22.87
CA LEU A 699 -21.77 38.92 -21.87
C LEU A 699 -21.42 40.35 -21.38
N LEU A 700 -21.10 41.29 -22.28
CA LEU A 700 -20.69 42.65 -21.89
C LEU A 700 -21.80 43.42 -21.14
N PRO A 701 -23.06 43.44 -21.60
CA PRO A 701 -24.14 44.11 -20.86
C PRO A 701 -24.35 43.54 -19.45
N LEU A 702 -24.34 42.20 -19.30
CA LEU A 702 -24.44 41.55 -17.98
C LEU A 702 -23.28 41.92 -17.05
N LEU A 703 -22.06 42.01 -17.58
CA LEU A 703 -20.90 42.46 -16.81
C LEU A 703 -21.05 43.92 -16.40
N SER A 704 -21.50 44.80 -17.30
CA SER A 704 -21.72 46.22 -17.01
C SER A 704 -22.71 46.44 -15.87
N GLU A 705 -23.84 45.72 -15.88
CA GLU A 705 -24.81 45.78 -14.78
C GLU A 705 -24.21 45.36 -13.43
N SER A 706 -23.33 44.36 -13.43
CA SER A 706 -22.66 43.88 -12.21
C SER A 706 -21.64 44.88 -11.64
N PHE A 707 -20.98 45.66 -12.51
CA PHE A 707 -20.05 46.72 -12.11
C PHE A 707 -20.80 47.96 -11.60
N SER A 708 -21.90 48.35 -12.26
CA SER A 708 -22.70 49.52 -11.84
C SER A 708 -23.39 49.32 -10.49
N LYS A 709 -23.83 48.10 -10.16
CA LYS A 709 -24.46 47.78 -8.85
C LYS A 709 -23.49 47.81 -7.66
N ASN A 710 -22.17 47.87 -7.89
CA ASN A 710 -21.16 48.07 -6.83
C ASN A 710 -20.92 49.56 -6.50
N LEU A 711 -21.45 50.50 -7.30
CA LEU A 711 -21.50 51.92 -7.01
C LEU A 711 -22.94 52.29 -6.61
N ASP A 712 -23.09 52.68 -5.34
CA ASP A 712 -24.28 53.26 -4.71
C ASP A 712 -25.46 52.36 -4.32
N VAL A 713 -25.81 52.55 -3.05
CA VAL A 713 -27.01 52.09 -2.34
C VAL A 713 -28.26 52.62 -3.04
N ILE A 714 -29.02 51.77 -3.73
CA ILE A 714 -30.48 51.92 -3.83
C ILE A 714 -31.13 50.54 -3.62
N ALA A 715 -31.35 50.23 -2.35
CA ALA A 715 -32.58 49.57 -1.98
C ALA A 715 -33.73 50.52 -2.36
N VAL A 716 -34.70 50.07 -3.16
CA VAL A 716 -36.15 50.23 -2.90
C VAL A 716 -37.05 49.70 -4.04
N GLU A 717 -36.60 49.48 -5.29
CA GLU A 717 -37.53 49.00 -6.34
C GLU A 717 -36.98 47.86 -7.21
N SER A 718 -36.99 46.62 -6.68
CA SER A 718 -37.22 45.35 -7.43
C SER A 718 -36.80 44.13 -6.61
N LYS A 719 -37.57 43.80 -5.55
CA LYS A 719 -37.34 42.55 -4.79
C LYS A 719 -37.65 41.26 -5.58
N ASP A 720 -38.23 41.38 -6.79
CA ASP A 720 -38.66 40.24 -7.61
C ASP A 720 -37.77 39.92 -8.83
N LYS A 721 -36.71 40.70 -9.12
CA LYS A 721 -35.82 40.40 -10.25
C LYS A 721 -34.61 39.58 -9.78
N ARG A 722 -34.52 38.33 -10.27
CA ARG A 722 -33.37 37.42 -10.09
C ARG A 722 -32.08 38.13 -10.54
N LEU A 723 -31.06 38.16 -9.68
CA LEU A 723 -29.76 38.75 -10.01
C LEU A 723 -29.01 37.80 -10.96
N VAL A 724 -28.94 38.14 -12.24
CA VAL A 724 -28.13 37.41 -13.23
C VAL A 724 -26.70 37.94 -13.20
N SER A 725 -25.72 37.03 -13.15
CA SER A 725 -24.30 37.37 -13.08
C SER A 725 -23.50 36.55 -14.10
N PRO A 726 -22.50 37.15 -14.78
CA PRO A 726 -21.66 36.45 -15.75
C PRO A 726 -20.80 35.35 -15.13
N VAL A 727 -20.59 35.34 -13.81
CA VAL A 727 -19.89 34.26 -13.09
C VAL A 727 -20.63 32.92 -13.22
N CYS A 728 -21.96 32.94 -13.38
CA CYS A 728 -22.76 31.73 -13.51
C CYS A 728 -22.80 31.18 -14.95
N LEU A 729 -22.36 31.93 -15.96
CA LEU A 729 -22.52 31.56 -17.37
C LEU A 729 -21.89 30.19 -17.69
N SER A 730 -20.59 30.04 -17.45
CA SER A 730 -19.86 28.79 -17.79
C SER A 730 -20.32 27.58 -16.95
N PRO A 731 -20.49 27.68 -15.61
CA PRO A 731 -21.03 26.58 -14.80
C PRO A 731 -22.45 26.18 -15.21
N PHE A 732 -23.31 27.13 -15.58
CA PHE A 732 -24.68 26.84 -15.96
C PHE A 732 -24.76 26.22 -17.36
N PHE A 733 -23.90 26.64 -18.28
CA PHE A 733 -23.74 25.98 -19.58
C PHE A 733 -23.19 24.55 -19.42
N ARG A 734 -22.23 24.32 -18.50
CA ARG A 734 -21.77 22.97 -18.14
C ARG A 734 -22.92 22.08 -17.68
N LEU A 735 -23.81 22.60 -16.82
CA LEU A 735 -24.99 21.88 -16.38
C LEU A 735 -25.94 21.57 -17.55
N LEU A 736 -26.22 22.55 -18.41
CA LEU A 736 -27.06 22.39 -19.61
C LEU A 736 -26.52 21.29 -20.54
N ARG A 737 -25.23 21.36 -20.90
CA ARG A 737 -24.64 20.39 -21.84
C ARG A 737 -24.65 18.96 -21.29
N LEU A 738 -24.41 18.77 -19.99
CA LEU A 738 -24.44 17.44 -19.37
C LEU A 738 -25.86 16.88 -19.28
N CYS A 739 -26.86 17.72 -19.02
CA CYS A 739 -28.27 17.33 -19.11
C CYS A 739 -28.63 16.83 -20.52
N MET A 740 -28.18 17.54 -21.56
CA MET A 740 -28.44 17.15 -22.95
C MET A 740 -27.71 15.86 -23.32
N SER A 741 -26.40 15.81 -23.07
CA SER A 741 -25.56 14.63 -23.37
C SER A 741 -26.12 13.35 -22.72
N GLU A 742 -26.51 13.39 -21.44
CA GLU A 742 -27.00 12.19 -20.74
C GLU A 742 -28.41 11.73 -21.19
N LEU A 743 -29.24 12.64 -21.71
CA LEU A 743 -30.60 12.31 -22.19
C LEU A 743 -30.62 11.92 -23.67
N ASN A 744 -29.72 12.49 -24.48
CA ASN A 744 -29.68 12.32 -25.93
C ASN A 744 -28.55 11.37 -26.38
N ASN A 745 -28.07 10.49 -25.50
CA ASN A 745 -26.97 9.53 -25.79
C ASN A 745 -25.69 10.19 -26.36
N GLY A 746 -25.36 11.39 -25.87
CA GLY A 746 -24.17 12.14 -26.28
C GLY A 746 -24.36 13.14 -27.41
N SER A 747 -25.54 13.19 -28.07
CA SER A 747 -25.82 14.16 -29.13
C SER A 747 -26.06 15.57 -28.58
N MET A 748 -25.40 16.55 -29.20
CA MET A 748 -25.47 17.97 -28.84
C MET A 748 -26.27 18.84 -29.84
N GLU A 749 -27.05 18.22 -30.74
CA GLU A 749 -27.82 18.91 -31.79
C GLU A 749 -28.77 19.99 -31.23
N ASP A 750 -29.44 19.73 -30.10
CA ASP A 750 -30.40 20.65 -29.47
C ASP A 750 -29.79 22.01 -29.05
N ILE A 751 -28.45 22.10 -28.96
CA ILE A 751 -27.75 23.31 -28.49
C ILE A 751 -26.63 23.76 -29.43
N ASP A 752 -26.60 23.28 -30.68
CA ASP A 752 -25.56 23.58 -31.67
C ASP A 752 -25.43 25.07 -32.02
N ALA A 753 -26.53 25.83 -31.93
CA ALA A 753 -26.54 27.28 -32.10
C ALA A 753 -25.57 28.00 -31.14
N LEU A 754 -25.34 27.43 -29.94
CA LEU A 754 -24.40 27.96 -28.95
C LEU A 754 -22.92 27.74 -29.33
N LEU A 755 -22.62 26.80 -30.23
CA LEU A 755 -21.29 26.63 -30.80
C LEU A 755 -20.94 27.75 -31.78
N VAL A 756 -21.94 28.30 -32.48
CA VAL A 756 -21.76 29.23 -33.61
C VAL A 756 -21.99 30.68 -33.20
N CYS A 757 -22.83 30.93 -32.20
CA CYS A 757 -23.26 32.27 -31.83
C CYS A 757 -22.09 33.22 -31.47
N PRO A 758 -22.24 34.53 -31.77
CA PRO A 758 -21.30 35.54 -31.32
C PRO A 758 -21.47 35.84 -29.82
N LEU A 759 -20.41 36.43 -29.25
CA LEU A 759 -20.44 37.05 -27.93
C LEU A 759 -20.59 38.57 -28.07
N TYR A 760 -21.45 39.18 -27.26
CA TYR A 760 -21.39 40.64 -27.08
C TYR A 760 -20.16 41.01 -26.26
N LEU A 761 -19.16 41.57 -26.94
CA LEU A 761 -17.87 42.02 -26.41
C LEU A 761 -17.62 43.49 -26.80
N THR A 762 -16.42 43.98 -26.53
CA THR A 762 -15.92 45.28 -27.02
C THR A 762 -14.87 45.07 -28.12
N SER A 763 -14.52 46.14 -28.83
CA SER A 763 -13.41 46.13 -29.80
C SER A 763 -12.09 45.74 -29.13
N LEU A 764 -11.50 44.61 -29.53
CA LEU A 764 -10.28 44.04 -28.92
C LEU A 764 -8.97 44.48 -29.61
N GLU A 765 -8.98 45.51 -30.46
CA GLU A 765 -7.76 46.01 -31.11
C GLU A 765 -6.80 46.67 -30.10
N VAL A 766 -5.82 45.90 -29.62
CA VAL A 766 -4.89 46.23 -28.51
C VAL A 766 -3.81 47.26 -28.89
N GLY A 767 -3.78 47.78 -30.12
CA GLY A 767 -2.73 48.70 -30.58
C GLY A 767 -2.71 50.04 -29.81
N GLY A 768 -1.85 50.15 -28.80
CA GLY A 768 -1.48 51.40 -28.10
C GLY A 768 -2.52 52.02 -27.14
N LYS A 769 -3.77 51.52 -27.09
CA LYS A 769 -4.86 52.14 -26.31
C LYS A 769 -5.06 51.58 -24.89
N VAL A 770 -4.61 50.37 -24.57
CA VAL A 770 -4.89 49.75 -23.26
C VAL A 770 -4.22 50.49 -22.09
N GLU A 771 -3.04 51.07 -22.32
CA GLU A 771 -2.35 51.90 -21.31
C GLU A 771 -3.05 53.23 -21.04
N SER A 772 -3.89 53.71 -21.98
CA SER A 772 -4.66 54.95 -21.83
C SER A 772 -5.96 54.78 -21.04
N LEU A 773 -6.39 53.54 -20.78
CA LEU A 773 -7.60 53.22 -20.04
C LEU A 773 -7.40 53.43 -18.53
N SER A 774 -8.47 53.82 -17.83
CA SER A 774 -8.49 53.88 -16.38
C SER A 774 -8.28 52.49 -15.75
N LYS A 775 -7.95 52.44 -14.46
CA LYS A 775 -7.82 51.15 -13.76
C LYS A 775 -9.13 50.34 -13.80
N GLN A 776 -10.28 50.99 -13.62
CA GLN A 776 -11.58 50.33 -13.63
C GLN A 776 -11.92 49.75 -15.00
N GLU A 777 -11.62 50.48 -16.07
CA GLU A 777 -11.80 50.02 -17.46
C GLU A 777 -10.87 48.85 -17.81
N ARG A 778 -9.60 48.89 -17.34
CA ARG A 778 -8.67 47.76 -17.51
C ARG A 778 -9.13 46.52 -16.75
N ASP A 779 -9.60 46.68 -15.52
CA ASP A 779 -10.12 45.58 -14.70
C ASP A 779 -11.42 45.00 -15.28
N PHE A 780 -12.28 45.85 -15.85
CA PHE A 780 -13.47 45.44 -16.62
C PHE A 780 -13.07 44.62 -17.85
N LEU A 781 -12.12 45.10 -18.66
CA LEU A 781 -11.65 44.41 -19.86
C LEU A 781 -11.03 43.06 -19.51
N CYS A 782 -10.20 42.99 -18.46
CA CYS A 782 -9.65 41.71 -17.97
C CYS A 782 -10.77 40.76 -17.56
N SER A 783 -11.78 41.24 -16.81
CA SER A 783 -12.91 40.41 -16.36
C SER A 783 -13.72 39.87 -17.54
N LEU A 784 -13.98 40.73 -18.54
CA LEU A 784 -14.67 40.37 -19.77
C LEU A 784 -13.92 39.27 -20.53
N LEU A 785 -12.61 39.41 -20.68
CA LEU A 785 -11.75 38.42 -21.35
C LEU A 785 -11.69 37.10 -20.59
N PHE A 786 -11.59 37.10 -19.25
CA PHE A 786 -11.66 35.88 -18.45
C PHE A 786 -12.99 35.14 -18.64
N HIS A 787 -14.12 35.86 -18.64
CA HIS A 787 -15.42 35.24 -18.91
C HIS A 787 -15.54 34.69 -20.34
N ALA A 788 -15.05 35.43 -21.35
CA ALA A 788 -15.06 34.99 -22.75
C ALA A 788 -14.20 33.73 -22.97
N VAL A 789 -12.98 33.70 -22.40
CA VAL A 789 -12.10 32.51 -22.46
C VAL A 789 -12.78 31.32 -21.78
N ASN A 790 -13.38 31.51 -20.61
CA ASN A 790 -14.05 30.43 -19.87
C ASN A 790 -15.31 29.93 -20.55
N TRP A 791 -16.06 30.80 -21.25
CA TRP A 791 -17.14 30.40 -22.14
C TRP A 791 -16.64 29.47 -23.23
N PHE A 792 -15.64 29.89 -24.01
CA PHE A 792 -15.14 29.08 -25.11
C PHE A 792 -14.49 27.77 -24.64
N ARG A 793 -13.84 27.75 -23.48
CA ARG A 793 -13.33 26.49 -22.90
C ARG A 793 -14.45 25.49 -22.62
N GLU A 794 -15.60 25.92 -22.08
CA GLU A 794 -16.74 25.01 -21.89
C GLU A 794 -17.47 24.67 -23.20
N VAL A 795 -17.49 25.57 -24.20
CA VAL A 795 -17.97 25.23 -25.55
C VAL A 795 -17.12 24.13 -26.18
N VAL A 796 -15.79 24.23 -26.09
CA VAL A 796 -14.89 23.16 -26.55
C VAL A 796 -15.14 21.86 -25.78
N ASN A 797 -15.30 21.91 -24.45
CA ASN A 797 -15.69 20.73 -23.66
C ASN A 797 -17.00 20.10 -24.16
N ALA A 798 -17.98 20.90 -24.57
CA ALA A 798 -19.29 20.43 -25.00
C ALA A 798 -19.25 19.65 -26.32
N PHE A 799 -18.56 20.20 -27.32
CA PHE A 799 -18.64 19.70 -28.70
C PHE A 799 -17.42 18.87 -29.14
N CYS A 800 -16.41 18.68 -28.28
CA CYS A 800 -15.19 17.93 -28.65
C CYS A 800 -15.43 16.45 -29.02
N ARG A 801 -16.52 15.84 -28.53
CA ARG A 801 -16.87 14.43 -28.80
C ARG A 801 -17.60 14.23 -30.13
N GLU A 802 -18.10 15.29 -30.75
CA GLU A 802 -18.85 15.20 -32.00
C GLU A 802 -17.94 14.73 -33.15
N GLU A 803 -18.40 13.74 -33.92
CA GLU A 803 -17.59 13.13 -34.97
C GLU A 803 -17.64 13.88 -36.31
N ASP A 804 -18.69 14.68 -36.53
CA ASP A 804 -18.92 15.43 -37.76
C ASP A 804 -17.75 16.38 -38.08
N PRO A 805 -17.09 16.23 -39.25
CA PRO A 805 -15.98 17.10 -39.65
C PRO A 805 -16.30 18.60 -39.62
N ASN A 806 -17.53 19.00 -39.92
CA ASN A 806 -17.92 20.41 -39.89
C ASN A 806 -17.95 20.95 -38.45
N VAL A 807 -18.56 20.20 -37.51
CA VAL A 807 -18.53 20.53 -36.08
C VAL A 807 -17.10 20.52 -35.54
N LYS A 808 -16.26 19.54 -35.93
CA LYS A 808 -14.83 19.52 -35.55
C LYS A 808 -14.06 20.75 -36.05
N GLY A 809 -14.33 21.20 -37.29
CA GLY A 809 -13.78 22.44 -37.83
C GLY A 809 -14.17 23.66 -36.98
N LYS A 810 -15.46 23.76 -36.62
CA LYS A 810 -15.97 24.82 -35.73
C LYS A 810 -15.32 24.77 -34.33
N VAL A 811 -15.15 23.58 -33.74
CA VAL A 811 -14.47 23.39 -32.45
C VAL A 811 -13.00 23.82 -32.53
N LEU A 812 -12.32 23.52 -33.64
CA LEU A 812 -10.94 23.96 -33.87
C LEU A 812 -10.84 25.48 -33.98
N THR A 813 -11.79 26.14 -34.68
CA THR A 813 -11.86 27.61 -34.68
C THR A 813 -12.15 28.18 -33.29
N ARG A 814 -12.95 27.52 -32.45
CA ARG A 814 -13.10 27.92 -31.04
C ARG A 814 -11.81 27.78 -30.24
N LEU A 815 -10.99 26.78 -30.53
CA LEU A 815 -9.66 26.63 -29.92
C LEU A 815 -8.72 27.76 -30.33
N GLN A 816 -8.72 28.14 -31.61
CA GLN A 816 -8.00 29.32 -32.11
C GLN A 816 -8.44 30.60 -31.39
N ASN A 817 -9.75 30.83 -31.28
CA ASN A 817 -10.31 31.96 -30.53
C ASN A 817 -9.84 31.99 -29.06
N ILE A 818 -9.73 30.83 -28.39
CA ILE A 818 -9.19 30.75 -27.02
C ILE A 818 -7.75 31.23 -26.97
N THR A 819 -6.89 30.76 -27.88
CA THR A 819 -5.47 31.14 -27.91
C THR A 819 -5.28 32.62 -28.24
N GLU A 820 -6.07 33.16 -29.17
CA GLU A 820 -6.07 34.59 -29.52
C GLU A 820 -6.48 35.44 -28.30
N LEU A 821 -7.59 35.09 -27.65
CA LEU A 821 -8.08 35.80 -26.46
C LEU A 821 -7.10 35.71 -25.27
N GLN A 822 -6.39 34.59 -25.11
CA GLN A 822 -5.33 34.46 -24.11
C GLN A 822 -4.16 35.40 -24.38
N CYS A 823 -3.75 35.56 -25.64
CA CYS A 823 -2.72 36.54 -26.03
C CYS A 823 -3.17 37.99 -25.77
N VAL A 824 -4.43 38.32 -26.06
CA VAL A 824 -5.01 39.62 -25.72
C VAL A 824 -5.05 39.83 -24.21
N LEU A 825 -5.43 38.81 -23.45
CA LEU A 825 -5.49 38.84 -21.98
C LEU A 825 -4.11 39.02 -21.34
N GLU A 826 -3.06 38.39 -21.85
CA GLU A 826 -1.68 38.59 -21.37
C GLU A 826 -1.25 40.05 -21.46
N LYS A 827 -1.56 40.70 -22.59
CA LYS A 827 -1.27 42.12 -22.81
C LYS A 827 -2.06 43.01 -21.85
N CYS A 828 -3.34 42.68 -21.61
CA CYS A 828 -4.19 43.42 -20.67
C CYS A 828 -3.74 43.26 -19.21
N LEU A 829 -3.36 42.05 -18.81
CA LEU A 829 -2.85 41.77 -17.46
C LEU A 829 -1.50 42.46 -17.21
N ALA A 830 -0.61 42.49 -18.20
CA ALA A 830 0.64 43.25 -18.13
C ALA A 830 0.39 44.73 -17.84
N ALA A 831 -0.71 45.27 -18.38
CA ALA A 831 -1.14 46.64 -18.14
C ALA A 831 -1.92 46.85 -16.83
N SER A 832 -2.41 45.81 -16.13
CA SER A 832 -3.15 45.93 -14.86
C SER A 832 -2.55 45.07 -13.72
N PRO A 833 -1.41 45.49 -13.13
CA PRO A 833 -0.78 44.74 -12.05
C PRO A 833 -1.65 44.74 -10.78
N GLY A 834 -1.83 43.57 -10.18
CA GLY A 834 -2.63 43.39 -8.96
C GLY A 834 -4.14 43.18 -9.20
N TYR A 835 -4.56 43.01 -10.45
CA TYR A 835 -5.92 42.60 -10.79
C TYR A 835 -6.27 41.21 -10.21
N VAL A 836 -7.49 41.08 -9.70
CA VAL A 836 -8.04 39.82 -9.17
C VAL A 836 -9.10 39.30 -10.15
N PRO A 837 -8.86 38.16 -10.82
CA PRO A 837 -9.83 37.61 -11.77
C PRO A 837 -11.11 37.09 -11.11
N PRO A 838 -12.23 37.02 -11.86
CA PRO A 838 -13.42 36.33 -11.41
C PRO A 838 -13.14 34.84 -11.19
N LEU A 839 -13.76 34.26 -10.16
CA LEU A 839 -13.65 32.83 -9.88
C LEU A 839 -14.32 32.01 -10.99
N ALA A 840 -13.59 31.01 -11.51
CA ALA A 840 -14.11 30.03 -12.46
C ALA A 840 -14.24 28.62 -11.86
N ASN A 841 -13.47 28.33 -10.79
CA ASN A 841 -13.48 27.05 -10.09
C ASN A 841 -13.78 27.28 -8.61
N PHE A 842 -14.66 26.47 -8.02
CA PHE A 842 -15.22 26.72 -6.68
C PHE A 842 -14.71 25.75 -5.60
N ASP A 843 -13.84 24.79 -5.93
CA ASP A 843 -13.33 23.77 -4.99
C ASP A 843 -12.20 24.25 -4.06
N SER A 844 -11.66 25.46 -4.24
CA SER A 844 -10.57 25.98 -3.39
C SER A 844 -11.05 27.09 -2.45
N GLU A 845 -10.55 27.09 -1.21
CA GLU A 845 -10.87 28.09 -0.17
C GLU A 845 -10.01 29.37 -0.28
N THR A 846 -8.94 29.36 -1.08
CA THR A 846 -7.87 30.39 -1.05
C THR A 846 -7.83 31.33 -2.26
N LEU A 847 -8.81 31.24 -3.16
CA LEU A 847 -8.79 31.98 -4.43
C LEU A 847 -9.20 33.46 -4.32
N GLU A 848 -9.52 33.94 -3.11
CA GLU A 848 -9.92 35.34 -2.86
C GLU A 848 -8.72 36.31 -2.74
N ALA A 849 -7.47 35.82 -2.80
CA ALA A 849 -6.27 36.65 -2.77
C ALA A 849 -5.71 36.90 -4.18
N ALA A 850 -5.19 38.10 -4.43
CA ALA A 850 -4.52 38.42 -5.70
C ALA A 850 -3.37 37.42 -5.99
N PRO A 851 -3.23 36.93 -7.24
CA PRO A 851 -2.17 36.01 -7.59
C PRO A 851 -0.81 36.64 -7.27
N VAL A 852 0.04 35.90 -6.54
CA VAL A 852 1.35 36.40 -6.10
C VAL A 852 2.25 36.52 -7.31
N LEU A 853 2.35 37.72 -7.88
CA LEU A 853 3.33 38.07 -8.88
C LEU A 853 4.71 38.02 -8.20
N ASN A 854 5.54 37.02 -8.53
CA ASN A 854 6.95 36.98 -8.14
C ASN A 854 7.73 38.02 -8.97
N THR A 855 7.44 39.30 -8.75
CA THR A 855 8.24 40.36 -9.35
C THR A 855 9.43 40.65 -8.45
N THR A 856 10.64 40.33 -8.92
CA THR A 856 11.91 40.84 -8.38
C THR A 856 12.00 42.36 -8.61
N PHE A 857 11.21 43.13 -7.87
CA PHE A 857 11.44 44.58 -7.77
C PHE A 857 12.42 44.85 -6.62
N ALA A 858 13.69 45.00 -6.97
CA ALA A 858 14.66 45.66 -6.11
C ALA A 858 14.30 47.15 -5.99
N THR A 859 13.30 47.47 -5.18
CA THR A 859 13.06 48.85 -4.76
C THR A 859 14.10 49.22 -3.71
N LYS A 860 15.08 50.03 -4.12
CA LYS A 860 16.03 50.71 -3.23
C LYS A 860 15.26 51.57 -2.21
N LYS A 861 14.99 51.04 -1.02
CA LYS A 861 14.61 51.86 0.13
C LYS A 861 15.84 52.63 0.62
N LYS A 862 15.86 53.93 0.33
CA LYS A 862 16.70 54.93 1.03
C LYS A 862 16.29 54.98 2.50
N ASN A 863 17.08 54.39 3.39
CA ASN A 863 17.00 54.71 4.82
C ASN A 863 17.87 55.95 5.10
N LYS A 864 17.22 57.11 5.23
CA LYS A 864 17.77 58.25 5.98
C LYS A 864 17.28 58.10 7.42
N GLY A 865 18.20 57.90 8.35
CA GLY A 865 17.89 57.84 9.77
C GLY A 865 17.53 59.21 10.34
N GLN A 866 16.73 59.22 11.39
CA GLN A 866 16.92 60.11 12.54
C GLN A 866 16.14 59.59 13.77
N LYS A 867 16.84 59.68 14.90
CA LYS A 867 16.46 59.29 16.27
C LYS A 867 15.26 60.08 16.82
N ARG A 868 14.55 59.47 17.78
CA ARG A 868 13.98 60.00 19.07
C ARG A 868 12.65 59.27 19.36
N LEU A 869 12.19 58.99 20.58
CA LEU A 869 12.68 58.88 21.96
C LEU A 869 11.53 58.14 22.71
N LYS A 870 11.90 57.44 23.80
CA LYS A 870 11.06 56.66 24.74
C LYS A 870 9.76 57.32 25.25
N SER A 871 8.78 56.48 25.59
CA SER A 871 8.27 56.27 26.98
C SER A 871 7.28 55.09 26.99
N ASP A 872 7.58 53.98 27.68
CA ASP A 872 7.05 53.61 29.02
C ASP A 872 5.51 53.54 29.03
N SER A 873 4.84 52.44 29.38
CA SER A 873 4.96 51.51 30.50
C SER A 873 3.77 50.52 30.34
N SER A 874 3.67 49.31 30.87
CA SER A 874 4.38 48.56 31.90
C SER A 874 3.78 47.15 31.94
N LYS A 875 4.66 46.16 32.16
CA LYS A 875 4.56 45.02 33.12
C LYS A 875 3.40 44.02 32.91
N ASN A 876 3.54 42.73 33.12
CA ASN A 876 4.54 41.79 33.66
C ASN A 876 3.84 40.40 33.52
N SER A 877 4.42 39.21 33.54
CA SER A 877 5.75 38.69 33.86
C SER A 877 5.69 37.16 33.73
N PHE A 878 6.79 36.55 33.26
CA PHE A 878 7.53 35.39 33.78
C PHE A 878 6.79 34.12 34.28
N GLY A 879 7.32 32.91 34.11
CA GLY A 879 8.66 32.42 33.70
C GLY A 879 8.58 30.88 33.55
N ASP A 880 9.62 30.05 33.61
CA ASP A 880 11.08 30.09 33.51
C ASP A 880 11.56 28.61 33.47
N SER A 881 12.87 28.38 33.28
CA SER A 881 13.70 27.15 33.34
C SER A 881 13.75 26.27 32.07
N SER A 882 14.81 26.32 31.24
CA SER A 882 16.20 25.82 31.37
C SER A 882 16.29 24.27 31.23
N GLN A 883 17.23 23.62 30.53
CA GLN A 883 18.65 23.92 30.31
C GLN A 883 19.32 22.88 29.32
N LEU A 884 20.47 23.27 28.73
CA LEU A 884 21.65 22.50 28.23
C LEU A 884 21.80 22.03 26.75
N ASP A 885 22.73 22.74 26.06
CA ASP A 885 24.00 22.30 25.42
C ASP A 885 23.99 21.30 24.24
N GLU A 886 24.87 21.33 23.23
CA GLU A 886 25.90 22.24 22.69
C GLU A 886 26.39 21.60 21.36
N ASN A 887 27.20 22.34 20.58
CA ASN A 887 28.07 21.94 19.46
C ASN A 887 27.49 21.96 18.03
N THR A 888 27.95 22.89 17.18
CA THR A 888 29.23 22.73 16.44
C THR A 888 29.55 24.02 15.64
N GLU A 889 30.66 24.65 16.02
CA GLU A 889 31.71 25.38 15.29
C GLU A 889 31.40 26.31 14.08
N VAL A 890 31.99 27.50 14.21
CA VAL A 890 32.24 28.56 13.22
C VAL A 890 33.67 28.41 12.68
N ILE A 891 33.90 28.70 11.38
CA ILE A 891 35.06 29.38 10.75
C ILE A 891 34.63 29.61 9.26
N GLN A 892 34.22 30.78 8.78
CA GLN A 892 34.93 32.04 8.46
C GLN A 892 36.05 31.91 7.41
N ALA A 893 35.86 32.60 6.27
CA ALA A 893 36.84 33.25 5.37
C ALA A 893 36.36 33.11 3.91
N GLU A 894 36.49 34.06 2.99
CA GLU A 894 36.97 35.43 2.98
C GLU A 894 36.48 36.01 1.64
N ALA A 895 36.00 37.24 1.65
CA ALA A 895 35.75 38.01 0.45
C ALA A 895 37.01 38.80 0.13
N GLU A 896 37.61 38.59 -1.04
CA GLU A 896 38.54 39.55 -1.63
C GLU A 896 37.93 40.20 -2.86
N THR A 897 37.75 41.50 -2.69
CA THR A 897 37.49 42.56 -3.64
C THR A 897 38.50 42.61 -4.78
N SER A 898 38.03 42.78 -6.02
CA SER A 898 38.76 43.60 -7.00
C SER A 898 37.77 44.42 -7.83
N GLN A 899 38.21 45.64 -8.11
CA GLN A 899 37.41 46.80 -8.45
C GLN A 899 37.13 46.91 -9.96
N GLN A 900 35.99 47.55 -10.26
CA GLN A 900 35.71 48.47 -11.38
C GLN A 900 36.37 48.23 -12.76
N GLU A 901 35.53 48.17 -13.80
CA GLU A 901 35.50 49.23 -14.81
C GLU A 901 34.17 49.22 -15.59
N LYS A 902 33.59 50.42 -15.74
CA LYS A 902 32.41 50.72 -16.56
C LYS A 902 32.89 51.00 -17.99
N SER A 903 32.27 50.39 -18.98
CA SER A 903 32.18 50.93 -20.34
C SER A 903 30.72 50.92 -20.81
N ILE A 904 30.38 52.00 -21.51
CA ILE A 904 29.05 52.48 -21.83
C ILE A 904 28.61 51.96 -23.21
N SER A 905 27.28 51.89 -23.38
CA SER A 905 26.46 51.89 -24.62
C SER A 905 26.50 50.70 -25.58
N ALA A 906 25.38 49.97 -25.63
CA ALA A 906 24.59 49.80 -26.86
C ALA A 906 23.12 49.56 -26.48
N GLU A 907 22.22 50.21 -27.20
CA GLU A 907 20.78 50.32 -26.99
C GLU A 907 20.07 48.94 -26.97
N LYS A 908 19.13 48.76 -26.05
CA LYS A 908 18.12 47.69 -26.09
C LYS A 908 16.74 48.33 -25.97
N ASP A 909 15.91 48.03 -26.96
CA ASP A 909 14.49 48.35 -27.01
C ASP A 909 13.75 47.95 -25.71
N PRO A 910 12.73 48.72 -25.27
CA PRO A 910 11.97 48.41 -24.09
C PRO A 910 10.90 47.36 -24.41
N GLY A 911 11.26 46.07 -24.33
CA GLY A 911 10.28 44.99 -24.30
C GLY A 911 9.52 45.01 -22.96
N THR A 912 8.22 45.31 -23.00
CA THR A 912 7.30 45.16 -21.86
C THR A 912 7.38 43.72 -21.32
N PRO A 913 7.42 43.50 -19.98
CA PRO A 913 7.52 42.17 -19.41
C PRO A 913 6.20 41.41 -19.63
N LEU A 914 6.21 40.33 -20.43
CA LEU A 914 5.07 39.43 -20.56
C LEU A 914 4.77 38.76 -19.21
N ILE A 915 3.50 38.82 -18.77
CA ILE A 915 3.02 38.08 -17.61
C ILE A 915 2.72 36.64 -18.02
N GLN A 916 3.25 35.67 -17.28
CA GLN A 916 2.93 34.26 -17.50
C GLN A 916 1.50 33.94 -17.03
N LEU A 917 0.60 33.59 -17.96
CA LEU A 917 -0.77 33.10 -17.68
C LEU A 917 -0.83 31.92 -16.70
N GLN A 918 0.28 31.20 -16.52
CA GLN A 918 0.40 30.09 -15.58
C GLN A 918 0.02 30.48 -14.15
N ASN A 919 0.31 31.72 -13.74
CA ASN A 919 -0.05 32.22 -12.41
C ASN A 919 -1.56 32.40 -12.21
N TYR A 920 -2.33 32.32 -13.29
CA TYR A 920 -3.78 32.50 -13.33
C TYR A 920 -4.54 31.19 -13.64
N SER A 921 -3.86 30.04 -13.69
CA SER A 921 -4.46 28.75 -14.10
C SER A 921 -5.72 28.38 -13.32
N ALA A 922 -5.78 28.71 -12.03
CA ALA A 922 -6.92 28.42 -11.17
C ALA A 922 -8.21 29.20 -11.51
N TYR A 923 -8.11 30.26 -12.32
CA TYR A 923 -9.22 31.11 -12.77
C TYR A 923 -9.71 30.75 -14.19
N PHE A 924 -9.15 29.70 -14.79
CA PHE A 924 -9.68 29.14 -16.03
C PHE A 924 -10.49 27.86 -15.76
N ARG A 925 -11.56 27.66 -16.52
CA ARG A 925 -12.34 26.42 -16.51
C ARG A 925 -11.51 25.26 -16.98
N GLU A 926 -11.57 24.16 -16.26
CA GLU A 926 -10.87 22.94 -16.62
C GLU A 926 -11.37 22.39 -17.97
N LEU A 927 -10.44 21.98 -18.83
CA LEU A 927 -10.80 21.21 -20.03
C LEU A 927 -11.07 19.77 -19.58
N ASP A 928 -12.06 19.09 -20.15
CA ASP A 928 -12.31 17.68 -19.85
C ASP A 928 -11.25 16.80 -20.58
N LEU A 929 -11.08 15.51 -20.22
CA LEU A 929 -10.06 14.64 -20.84
C LEU A 929 -10.37 14.35 -22.32
N GLU A 930 -11.65 14.36 -22.67
CA GLU A 930 -12.16 14.05 -24.00
C GLU A 930 -11.83 15.16 -25.01
N VAL A 931 -11.49 16.36 -24.56
CA VAL A 931 -11.00 17.44 -25.43
C VAL A 931 -9.73 17.02 -26.20
N PHE A 932 -8.91 16.15 -25.62
CA PHE A 932 -7.68 15.68 -26.29
C PHE A 932 -7.95 14.77 -27.49
N THR A 933 -9.19 14.33 -27.71
CA THR A 933 -9.57 13.66 -28.97
C THR A 933 -9.31 14.56 -30.18
N ILE A 934 -9.30 15.89 -30.01
CA ILE A 934 -8.91 16.89 -31.02
C ILE A 934 -7.48 16.64 -31.55
N LEU A 935 -6.59 15.99 -30.77
CA LEU A 935 -5.24 15.63 -31.24
C LEU A 935 -5.24 14.62 -32.40
N HIS A 936 -6.36 13.92 -32.62
CA HIS A 936 -6.56 13.04 -33.79
C HIS A 936 -6.88 13.82 -35.06
N CYS A 937 -7.22 15.11 -34.97
CA CYS A 937 -7.57 15.92 -36.14
C CYS A 937 -6.33 16.12 -37.04
N GLY A 938 -6.43 15.69 -38.30
CA GLY A 938 -5.50 16.02 -39.38
C GLY A 938 -5.93 17.30 -40.12
N LEU A 939 -5.59 17.42 -41.42
CA LEU A 939 -6.11 18.47 -42.30
C LEU A 939 -7.65 18.36 -42.38
N LEU A 940 -8.39 19.38 -41.91
CA LEU A 940 -9.86 19.42 -42.03
C LEU A 940 -10.24 20.51 -43.05
N THR A 941 -10.96 20.15 -44.11
CA THR A 941 -11.45 21.11 -45.12
C THR A 941 -12.82 21.66 -44.73
N LYS A 942 -12.92 22.98 -44.53
CA LYS A 942 -14.16 23.75 -44.51
C LYS A 942 -14.55 24.04 -45.96
N SER A 943 -15.72 23.57 -46.40
CA SER A 943 -16.29 23.96 -47.69
C SER A 943 -17.15 25.20 -47.50
N VAL A 944 -16.66 26.36 -47.92
CA VAL A 944 -17.51 27.56 -48.06
C VAL A 944 -17.97 27.61 -49.51
N LEU A 945 -19.29 27.67 -49.72
CA LEU A 945 -19.85 28.03 -51.02
C LEU A 945 -19.76 29.55 -51.13
N ASP A 946 -18.89 30.05 -52.00
CA ASP A 946 -18.84 31.48 -52.30
C ASP A 946 -20.18 31.88 -52.93
N THR A 947 -20.85 32.89 -52.35
CA THR A 947 -22.20 33.32 -52.75
C THR A 947 -22.23 33.96 -54.13
N GLU A 948 -21.09 34.33 -54.72
CA GLU A 948 -21.03 35.01 -56.01
C GLU A 948 -20.49 34.20 -57.19
N MET A 949 -19.85 33.04 -56.99
CA MET A 949 -19.43 32.13 -58.08
C MET A 949 -19.23 30.73 -57.53
N HIS A 950 -19.83 29.70 -58.15
CA HIS A 950 -19.79 28.29 -57.74
C HIS A 950 -18.40 27.59 -57.79
N THR A 951 -17.36 28.19 -57.23
CA THR A 951 -16.07 27.53 -56.95
C THR A 951 -16.01 27.24 -55.45
N LYS A 952 -15.92 25.95 -55.09
CA LYS A 952 -15.64 25.52 -53.71
C LYS A 952 -14.25 26.05 -53.31
N THR A 953 -14.18 27.17 -52.61
CA THR A 953 -12.98 27.56 -51.88
C THR A 953 -12.90 26.67 -50.63
N CYS A 954 -11.98 25.71 -50.65
CA CYS A 954 -11.67 24.89 -49.49
C CYS A 954 -10.73 25.68 -48.58
N GLU A 955 -11.24 26.20 -47.46
CA GLU A 955 -10.39 26.64 -46.35
C GLU A 955 -9.97 25.40 -45.56
N VAL A 956 -8.68 25.08 -45.54
CA VAL A 956 -8.17 23.98 -44.71
C VAL A 956 -7.94 24.52 -43.31
N VAL A 957 -8.77 24.12 -42.34
CA VAL A 957 -8.55 24.38 -40.91
C VAL A 957 -7.70 23.24 -40.38
N GLN A 958 -6.46 23.54 -39.98
CA GLN A 958 -5.53 22.59 -39.38
C GLN A 958 -5.19 23.02 -37.95
N LEU A 959 -4.90 22.05 -37.09
CA LEU A 959 -4.34 22.31 -35.78
C LEU A 959 -2.96 22.96 -35.95
N GLU A 960 -2.85 24.25 -35.63
CA GLU A 960 -1.60 24.98 -35.73
C GLU A 960 -0.73 24.72 -34.47
N PRO A 961 0.58 25.03 -34.52
CA PRO A 961 1.46 24.77 -33.39
C PRO A 961 1.05 25.48 -32.09
N THR A 962 0.33 26.61 -32.17
CA THR A 962 -0.20 27.37 -31.03
C THR A 962 -1.27 26.59 -30.29
N GLU A 963 -2.27 26.08 -31.00
CA GLU A 963 -3.33 25.27 -30.40
C GLU A 963 -2.82 23.90 -29.94
N LEU A 964 -1.88 23.30 -30.68
CA LEU A 964 -1.23 22.06 -30.27
C LEU A 964 -0.49 22.26 -28.94
N LEU A 965 0.30 23.32 -28.79
CA LEU A 965 0.99 23.60 -27.52
C LEU A 965 -0.01 23.80 -26.37
N PHE A 966 -1.12 24.50 -26.63
CA PHE A 966 -2.16 24.72 -25.62
C PHE A 966 -2.76 23.39 -25.11
N LEU A 967 -3.07 22.45 -26.00
CA LEU A 967 -3.57 21.13 -25.61
C LEU A 967 -2.50 20.28 -24.91
N LEU A 968 -1.27 20.27 -25.42
CA LEU A 968 -0.18 19.48 -24.83
C LEU A 968 0.22 19.98 -23.44
N GLU A 969 0.22 21.29 -23.22
CA GLU A 969 0.47 21.90 -21.91
C GLU A 969 -0.61 21.48 -20.89
N ASP A 970 -1.88 21.48 -21.28
CA ASP A 970 -2.98 21.05 -20.41
C ASP A 970 -2.89 19.55 -20.08
N LEU A 971 -2.64 18.69 -21.08
CA LEU A 971 -2.47 17.25 -20.88
C LEU A 971 -1.26 16.95 -19.98
N TYR A 972 -0.12 17.59 -20.23
CA TYR A 972 1.08 17.48 -19.41
C TYR A 972 0.79 17.77 -17.93
N ARG A 973 0.07 18.87 -17.65
CA ARG A 973 -0.25 19.27 -16.27
C ARG A 973 -1.20 18.30 -15.57
N LYS A 974 -2.21 17.80 -16.29
CA LYS A 974 -3.13 16.79 -15.76
C LYS A 974 -2.39 15.49 -15.41
N MET A 975 -1.50 15.06 -16.29
CA MET A 975 -0.66 13.88 -16.05
C MET A 975 0.33 14.10 -14.90
N GLU A 976 0.99 15.26 -14.81
CA GLU A 976 1.85 15.61 -13.68
C GLU A 976 1.08 15.58 -12.35
N HIS A 977 -0.14 16.14 -12.33
CA HIS A 977 -0.98 16.18 -11.13
C HIS A 977 -1.42 14.78 -10.67
N MET A 978 -1.80 13.90 -11.60
CA MET A 978 -2.37 12.57 -11.28
C MET A 978 -1.33 11.47 -11.11
N LEU A 979 -0.19 11.56 -11.79
CA LEU A 979 0.76 10.45 -11.90
C LEU A 979 2.02 10.65 -11.07
N ILE A 980 2.39 11.90 -10.74
CA ILE A 980 3.53 12.17 -9.85
C ILE A 980 3.03 12.33 -8.42
N PRO A 981 3.44 11.46 -7.48
CA PRO A 981 3.16 11.70 -6.08
C PRO A 981 3.92 12.93 -5.62
N ALA A 982 3.23 13.87 -4.96
CA ALA A 982 3.85 15.10 -4.47
C ALA A 982 5.12 14.79 -3.66
N PRO A 983 6.31 15.26 -4.06
CA PRO A 983 7.53 14.95 -3.32
C PRO A 983 7.42 15.52 -1.91
N ALA A 984 7.71 14.68 -0.92
CA ALA A 984 7.84 15.02 0.49
C ALA A 984 9.08 15.89 0.74
N LYS A 985 9.22 17.03 0.05
CA LYS A 985 10.21 18.03 0.42
C LYS A 985 9.75 18.65 1.75
N ARG A 986 10.48 18.37 2.82
CA ARG A 986 10.41 19.12 4.09
C ARG A 986 10.35 20.60 3.75
N THR A 987 9.22 21.23 4.02
CA THR A 987 9.00 22.63 3.73
C THR A 987 9.89 23.50 4.61
N PRO A 988 10.68 24.43 4.06
CA PRO A 988 11.21 25.54 4.84
C PRO A 988 10.02 26.31 5.41
N PHE A 989 10.02 26.47 6.73
CA PHE A 989 9.12 27.36 7.46
C PHE A 989 9.18 28.75 6.80
N LEU A 990 8.01 29.34 6.49
CA LEU A 990 7.79 30.67 5.87
C LEU A 990 7.57 30.68 4.34
N LYS A 991 6.34 30.33 3.94
CA LYS A 991 5.43 31.09 3.04
C LYS A 991 4.33 30.14 2.54
N GLY A 992 3.07 30.52 2.73
CA GLY A 992 1.92 29.77 2.23
C GLY A 992 2.00 29.66 0.71
N LYS A 993 2.31 28.46 0.20
CA LYS A 993 2.18 28.14 -1.23
C LYS A 993 0.72 27.74 -1.49
N GLY A 994 0.16 28.27 -2.58
CA GLY A 994 -1.20 27.99 -3.03
C GLY A 994 -1.50 26.50 -3.19
N ASN A 995 -2.79 26.15 -3.07
CA ASN A 995 -3.29 24.78 -3.22
C ASN A 995 -2.86 24.18 -4.58
N LYS A 996 -2.12 23.06 -4.55
CA LYS A 996 -1.66 22.32 -5.76
C LYS A 996 -2.80 21.71 -6.61
N SER A 997 -4.03 21.66 -6.09
CA SER A 997 -5.20 21.06 -6.74
C SER A 997 -6.14 22.07 -7.41
N ALA A 998 -5.81 23.36 -7.39
CA ALA A 998 -6.68 24.37 -7.98
C ALA A 998 -6.67 24.26 -9.53
N GLY A 999 -7.84 24.00 -10.13
CA GLY A 999 -8.02 23.84 -11.58
C GLY A 999 -8.00 22.39 -12.10
N PHE A 1000 -8.02 21.39 -11.21
CA PHE A 1000 -8.08 19.95 -11.55
C PHE A 1000 -9.30 19.24 -10.91
N SER A 1001 -10.35 20.00 -10.66
CA SER A 1001 -11.55 19.53 -9.97
C SER A 1001 -12.26 18.39 -10.69
N HIS A 1002 -12.45 18.50 -12.00
CA HIS A 1002 -13.06 17.46 -12.82
C HIS A 1002 -12.14 16.24 -12.91
N LEU A 1003 -10.84 16.45 -13.16
CA LEU A 1003 -9.83 15.39 -13.22
C LEU A 1003 -9.76 14.56 -11.94
N CYS A 1004 -9.87 15.19 -10.76
CA CYS A 1004 -9.85 14.48 -9.48
C CYS A 1004 -11.04 13.51 -9.27
N HIS A 1005 -12.04 13.51 -10.16
CA HIS A 1005 -13.10 12.49 -10.15
C HIS A 1005 -12.70 11.22 -10.90
N SER A 1006 -11.69 11.28 -11.77
CA SER A 1006 -11.15 10.12 -12.48
C SER A 1006 -10.07 9.43 -11.67
N THR A 1007 -9.92 8.12 -11.87
CA THR A 1007 -8.80 7.38 -11.27
C THR A 1007 -7.52 7.60 -12.07
N SER A 1008 -6.35 7.40 -11.44
CA SER A 1008 -5.08 7.45 -12.18
C SER A 1008 -4.99 6.41 -13.29
N GLN A 1009 -5.67 5.27 -13.14
CA GLN A 1009 -5.79 4.25 -14.18
C GLN A 1009 -6.63 4.75 -15.38
N GLU A 1010 -7.80 5.34 -15.15
CA GLU A 1010 -8.64 5.90 -16.22
C GLU A 1010 -7.91 6.98 -17.03
N VAL A 1011 -7.10 7.82 -16.36
CA VAL A 1011 -6.28 8.83 -17.02
C VAL A 1011 -5.21 8.19 -17.91
N ILE A 1012 -4.57 7.11 -17.45
CA ILE A 1012 -3.58 6.35 -18.24
C ILE A 1012 -4.24 5.63 -19.42
N GLU A 1013 -5.44 5.08 -19.23
CA GLU A 1013 -6.22 4.44 -20.31
C GLU A 1013 -6.52 5.46 -21.42
N HIS A 1014 -7.03 6.64 -21.08
CA HIS A 1014 -7.23 7.74 -22.06
C HIS A 1014 -5.92 8.18 -22.72
N ALA A 1015 -4.84 8.34 -21.94
CA ALA A 1015 -3.53 8.72 -22.50
C ALA A 1015 -2.96 7.65 -23.44
N ALA A 1016 -3.23 6.37 -23.18
CA ALA A 1016 -2.84 5.25 -24.04
C ALA A 1016 -3.62 5.26 -25.37
N GLU A 1017 -4.90 5.64 -25.37
CA GLU A 1017 -5.69 5.84 -26.59
C GLU A 1017 -5.12 6.97 -27.47
N LEU A 1018 -4.63 8.04 -26.83
CA LEU A 1018 -3.98 9.17 -27.50
C LEU A 1018 -2.55 8.86 -27.99
N LEU A 1019 -2.00 7.69 -27.72
CA LEU A 1019 -0.59 7.41 -28.01
C LEU A 1019 -0.27 7.44 -29.51
N LYS A 1020 -1.22 7.02 -30.36
CA LYS A 1020 -1.07 7.06 -31.82
C LYS A 1020 -0.92 8.50 -32.35
N PRO A 1021 -1.84 9.44 -32.09
CA PRO A 1021 -1.66 10.82 -32.52
C PRO A 1021 -0.46 11.49 -31.86
N LEU A 1022 -0.14 11.20 -30.59
CA LEU A 1022 1.06 11.73 -29.93
C LEU A 1022 2.35 11.30 -30.65
N CYS A 1023 2.43 10.05 -31.12
CA CYS A 1023 3.55 9.60 -31.96
C CYS A 1023 3.64 10.39 -33.25
N ASN A 1024 2.52 10.57 -33.97
CA ASN A 1024 2.50 11.31 -35.23
C ASN A 1024 2.99 12.77 -35.03
N HIS A 1025 2.52 13.44 -33.97
CA HIS A 1025 2.98 14.80 -33.65
C HIS A 1025 4.47 14.84 -33.29
N THR A 1026 4.98 13.81 -32.62
CA THR A 1026 6.41 13.71 -32.27
C THR A 1026 7.28 13.47 -33.50
N GLU A 1027 6.82 12.61 -34.42
CA GLU A 1027 7.44 12.38 -35.72
C GLU A 1027 7.44 13.67 -36.55
N ASN A 1028 6.37 14.46 -36.53
CA ASN A 1028 6.30 15.76 -37.19
C ASN A 1028 7.32 16.75 -36.61
N MET A 1029 7.45 16.83 -35.28
CA MET A 1029 8.47 17.68 -34.63
C MET A 1029 9.89 17.21 -34.98
N HIS A 1030 10.13 15.91 -34.97
CA HIS A 1030 11.40 15.32 -35.40
C HIS A 1030 11.74 15.72 -36.84
N ASN A 1031 10.79 15.55 -37.77
CA ASN A 1031 10.97 15.88 -39.18
C ASN A 1031 11.24 17.37 -39.39
N TYR A 1032 10.53 18.26 -38.67
CA TYR A 1032 10.74 19.71 -38.71
C TYR A 1032 12.18 20.08 -38.31
N PHE A 1033 12.65 19.59 -37.16
CA PHE A 1033 14.01 19.90 -36.70
C PHE A 1033 15.10 19.24 -37.55
N GLN A 1034 14.87 18.04 -38.11
CA GLN A 1034 15.79 17.42 -39.07
C GLN A 1034 15.90 18.23 -40.36
N ALA A 1035 14.78 18.72 -40.90
CA ALA A 1035 14.76 19.59 -42.07
C ALA A 1035 15.53 20.90 -41.79
N LEU A 1036 15.26 21.55 -40.65
CA LEU A 1036 15.97 22.76 -40.23
C LEU A 1036 17.48 22.56 -40.07
N ILE A 1037 17.91 21.45 -39.48
CA ILE A 1037 19.33 21.12 -39.34
C ILE A 1037 19.98 20.93 -40.71
N THR A 1038 19.29 20.25 -41.63
CA THR A 1038 19.77 19.97 -42.99
C THR A 1038 19.88 21.25 -43.83
N GLU A 1039 18.84 22.09 -43.81
CA GLU A 1039 18.77 23.35 -44.56
C GLU A 1039 19.82 24.36 -44.08
N ASN A 1040 20.05 24.44 -42.77
CA ASN A 1040 21.00 25.38 -42.18
C ASN A 1040 22.43 24.80 -42.03
N ARG A 1041 22.74 23.64 -42.64
CA ARG A 1041 24.06 22.95 -42.55
C ARG A 1041 24.53 22.76 -41.10
N GLY A 1042 23.62 22.50 -40.17
CA GLY A 1042 23.91 22.33 -38.74
C GLY A 1042 24.05 23.63 -37.94
N VAL A 1043 23.79 24.80 -38.52
CA VAL A 1043 23.84 26.10 -37.84
C VAL A 1043 22.45 26.47 -37.30
N ILE A 1044 22.31 26.58 -35.98
CA ILE A 1044 21.01 26.78 -35.30
C ILE A 1044 20.55 28.25 -35.35
N ASP A 1045 21.43 29.19 -35.68
CA ASP A 1045 21.20 30.65 -35.73
C ASP A 1045 21.20 31.21 -37.17
N GLY A 1046 20.71 30.45 -38.14
CA GLY A 1046 20.54 30.89 -39.51
C GLY A 1046 19.55 32.06 -39.68
N PRO A 1047 19.79 33.01 -40.59
CA PRO A 1047 18.93 34.18 -40.81
C PRO A 1047 17.53 33.84 -41.36
N SER A 1048 17.30 32.60 -41.80
CA SER A 1048 16.02 32.05 -42.27
C SER A 1048 15.11 31.54 -41.15
N ILE A 1049 15.57 31.51 -39.89
CA ILE A 1049 14.84 30.87 -38.79
C ILE A 1049 13.83 31.84 -38.18
N ASN A 1050 12.55 31.48 -38.24
CA ASN A 1050 11.52 32.15 -37.47
C ASN A 1050 11.66 31.80 -35.98
N VAL A 1051 12.14 32.75 -35.18
CA VAL A 1051 12.42 32.56 -33.76
C VAL A 1051 11.16 32.15 -32.97
N GLN A 1052 10.01 32.73 -33.28
CA GLN A 1052 8.75 32.44 -32.57
C GLN A 1052 8.28 31.02 -32.87
N GLU A 1053 8.29 30.64 -34.15
CA GLU A 1053 7.91 29.30 -34.59
C GLU A 1053 8.85 28.23 -34.04
N HIS A 1054 10.17 28.47 -34.06
CA HIS A 1054 11.14 27.56 -33.47
C HIS A 1054 10.89 27.36 -31.97
N GLN A 1055 10.62 28.43 -31.20
CA GLN A 1055 10.32 28.33 -29.77
C GLN A 1055 9.04 27.53 -29.51
N LEU A 1056 8.02 27.75 -30.33
CA LEU A 1056 6.73 27.08 -30.24
C LEU A 1056 6.86 25.58 -30.53
N MET A 1057 7.46 25.20 -31.67
CA MET A 1057 7.71 23.81 -32.06
C MET A 1057 8.61 23.09 -31.05
N SER A 1058 9.62 23.79 -30.52
CA SER A 1058 10.50 23.25 -29.47
C SER A 1058 9.74 22.98 -28.17
N SER A 1059 8.76 23.82 -27.82
CA SER A 1059 7.93 23.63 -26.61
C SER A 1059 6.95 22.47 -26.79
N CYS A 1060 6.35 22.32 -27.98
CA CYS A 1060 5.53 21.16 -28.33
C CYS A 1060 6.33 19.86 -28.20
N TYR A 1061 7.55 19.83 -28.76
CA TYR A 1061 8.39 18.65 -28.69
C TYR A 1061 8.76 18.28 -27.24
N GLN A 1062 9.09 19.28 -26.42
CA GLN A 1062 9.34 19.06 -25.00
C GLN A 1062 8.13 18.43 -24.30
N ARG A 1063 6.93 18.99 -24.49
CA ARG A 1063 5.71 18.49 -23.84
C ARG A 1063 5.35 17.09 -24.28
N LEU A 1064 5.52 16.76 -25.56
CA LEU A 1064 5.32 15.40 -26.07
C LEU A 1064 6.22 14.39 -25.33
N LEU A 1065 7.53 14.67 -25.25
CA LEU A 1065 8.48 13.79 -24.57
C LEU A 1065 8.16 13.64 -23.07
N GLN A 1066 7.74 14.72 -22.41
CA GLN A 1066 7.34 14.69 -21.01
C GLN A 1066 6.04 13.90 -20.78
N ILE A 1067 5.06 14.01 -21.68
CA ILE A 1067 3.83 13.22 -21.66
C ILE A 1067 4.14 11.72 -21.79
N PHE A 1068 5.01 11.34 -22.75
CA PHE A 1068 5.48 9.95 -22.84
C PHE A 1068 6.19 9.50 -21.56
N HIS A 1069 7.06 10.34 -21.00
CA HIS A 1069 7.75 10.03 -19.74
C HIS A 1069 6.74 9.72 -18.63
N PHE A 1070 5.75 10.58 -18.40
CA PHE A 1070 4.74 10.34 -17.36
C PHE A 1070 3.89 9.09 -17.62
N LEU A 1071 3.54 8.82 -18.87
CA LEU A 1071 2.78 7.61 -19.22
C LEU A 1071 3.54 6.36 -18.77
N PHE A 1072 4.82 6.22 -19.15
CA PHE A 1072 5.60 5.01 -18.86
C PHE A 1072 6.21 4.97 -17.45
N ALA A 1073 6.36 6.13 -16.80
CA ALA A 1073 6.86 6.25 -15.43
C ALA A 1073 5.81 5.91 -14.37
N TRP A 1074 4.56 5.65 -14.77
CA TRP A 1074 3.49 5.36 -13.83
C TRP A 1074 3.77 4.11 -12.97
N ASN A 1075 3.76 4.31 -11.65
CA ASN A 1075 4.02 3.25 -10.67
C ASN A 1075 2.96 2.14 -10.69
N GLY A 1076 1.75 2.42 -11.19
CA GLY A 1076 0.66 1.45 -11.28
C GLY A 1076 0.97 0.25 -12.19
N TYR A 1077 1.91 0.39 -13.14
CA TYR A 1077 2.38 -0.73 -13.95
C TYR A 1077 3.14 -1.82 -13.17
N SER A 1078 3.53 -1.56 -11.91
CA SER A 1078 4.07 -2.60 -11.02
C SER A 1078 3.01 -3.63 -10.59
N GLN A 1079 1.72 -3.28 -10.69
CA GLN A 1079 0.60 -4.15 -10.36
C GLN A 1079 0.29 -5.09 -11.53
N HIS A 1080 -0.02 -6.35 -11.23
CA HIS A 1080 -0.28 -7.37 -12.25
C HIS A 1080 -1.48 -7.02 -13.16
N GLU A 1081 -2.50 -6.36 -12.61
CA GLU A 1081 -3.72 -5.96 -13.32
C GLU A 1081 -3.43 -4.99 -14.48
N ASN A 1082 -2.43 -4.12 -14.32
CA ASN A 1082 -2.09 -3.08 -15.30
C ASN A 1082 -1.03 -3.52 -16.32
N GLN A 1083 -0.52 -4.74 -16.23
CA GLN A 1083 0.49 -5.23 -17.19
C GLN A 1083 -0.05 -5.36 -18.61
N GLY A 1084 -1.35 -5.66 -18.77
CA GLY A 1084 -2.01 -5.70 -20.07
C GLY A 1084 -1.99 -4.33 -20.75
N LEU A 1085 -2.28 -3.27 -19.99
CA LEU A 1085 -2.26 -1.89 -20.46
C LEU A 1085 -0.84 -1.44 -20.87
N LEU A 1086 0.19 -1.78 -20.07
CA LEU A 1086 1.58 -1.51 -20.43
C LEU A 1086 1.97 -2.17 -21.76
N LYS A 1087 1.62 -3.46 -21.94
CA LYS A 1087 1.90 -4.19 -23.19
C LYS A 1087 1.21 -3.55 -24.39
N ALA A 1088 -0.05 -3.15 -24.24
CA ALA A 1088 -0.80 -2.48 -25.29
C ALA A 1088 -0.14 -1.14 -25.70
N SER A 1089 0.25 -0.32 -24.71
CA SER A 1089 0.94 0.96 -24.97
C SER A 1089 2.31 0.76 -25.64
N LEU A 1090 3.13 -0.18 -25.17
CA LEU A 1090 4.42 -0.49 -25.79
C LEU A 1090 4.28 -1.07 -27.19
N HIS A 1091 3.23 -1.85 -27.44
CA HIS A 1091 2.94 -2.37 -28.77
C HIS A 1091 2.73 -1.24 -29.79
N ILE A 1092 2.06 -0.15 -29.42
CA ILE A 1092 1.87 1.01 -30.30
C ILE A 1092 3.23 1.62 -30.71
N LEU A 1093 4.19 1.72 -29.79
CA LEU A 1093 5.53 2.22 -30.09
C LEU A 1093 6.34 1.24 -30.93
N ALA A 1094 6.36 -0.05 -30.56
CA ALA A 1094 7.09 -1.09 -31.29
C ALA A 1094 6.61 -1.22 -32.75
N HIS A 1095 5.30 -1.10 -32.97
CA HIS A 1095 4.67 -1.17 -34.29
C HIS A 1095 5.15 -0.05 -35.24
N ARG A 1096 5.70 1.06 -34.73
CA ARG A 1096 6.28 2.13 -35.57
C ARG A 1096 7.56 1.70 -36.27
N LEU A 1097 8.32 0.76 -35.71
CA LEU A 1097 9.53 0.23 -36.35
C LEU A 1097 9.29 -1.03 -37.16
N LYS A 1098 8.50 -1.97 -36.60
CA LYS A 1098 8.24 -3.28 -37.22
C LYS A 1098 6.74 -3.57 -37.18
N PRO A 1099 5.98 -3.20 -38.22
CA PRO A 1099 4.56 -3.53 -38.29
C PRO A 1099 4.39 -5.06 -38.42
N GLY A 1100 3.63 -5.66 -37.50
CA GLY A 1100 3.32 -7.09 -37.52
C GLY A 1100 2.30 -7.48 -36.46
N ASP A 1101 1.36 -8.37 -36.80
CA ASP A 1101 0.22 -8.75 -35.95
C ASP A 1101 0.54 -9.79 -34.86
N ARG A 1102 1.82 -10.10 -34.60
CA ARG A 1102 2.18 -11.12 -33.62
C ARG A 1102 2.30 -10.52 -32.23
N GLU A 1103 1.67 -11.16 -31.24
CA GLU A 1103 1.92 -10.86 -29.83
C GLU A 1103 3.40 -11.07 -29.50
N LEU A 1104 4.14 -9.97 -29.33
CA LEU A 1104 5.53 -9.98 -28.93
C LEU A 1104 5.66 -10.13 -27.40
N PRO A 1105 6.68 -10.85 -26.90
CA PRO A 1105 6.97 -10.87 -25.47
C PRO A 1105 7.35 -9.46 -24.98
N LEU A 1106 7.15 -9.21 -23.68
CA LEU A 1106 7.36 -7.88 -23.08
C LEU A 1106 8.77 -7.33 -23.33
N GLU A 1107 9.81 -8.17 -23.26
CA GLU A 1107 11.19 -7.77 -23.51
C GLU A 1107 11.42 -7.31 -24.97
N ASP A 1108 10.80 -7.97 -25.94
CA ASP A 1108 10.89 -7.55 -27.35
C ASP A 1108 10.18 -6.22 -27.57
N LEU A 1109 9.01 -6.02 -26.93
CA LEU A 1109 8.28 -4.76 -26.95
C LEU A 1109 9.10 -3.62 -26.33
N LEU A 1110 9.75 -3.85 -25.20
CA LEU A 1110 10.63 -2.88 -24.53
C LEU A 1110 11.88 -2.57 -25.38
N SER A 1111 12.47 -3.58 -26.03
CA SER A 1111 13.60 -3.42 -26.96
C SER A 1111 13.24 -2.54 -28.15
N GLN A 1112 12.15 -2.86 -28.84
CA GLN A 1112 11.70 -2.11 -30.02
C GLN A 1112 11.22 -0.70 -29.65
N SER A 1113 10.48 -0.54 -28.56
CA SER A 1113 10.03 0.78 -28.09
C SER A 1113 11.22 1.70 -27.74
N PHE A 1114 12.24 1.16 -27.08
CA PHE A 1114 13.46 1.91 -26.77
C PHE A 1114 14.18 2.35 -28.05
N GLN A 1115 14.33 1.45 -29.03
CA GLN A 1115 14.97 1.79 -30.31
C GLN A 1115 14.19 2.87 -31.07
N TYR A 1116 12.85 2.83 -31.03
CA TYR A 1116 12.01 3.85 -31.67
C TYR A 1116 12.30 5.23 -31.07
N LEU A 1117 12.32 5.30 -29.74
CA LEU A 1117 12.57 6.55 -29.02
C LEU A 1117 14.01 7.05 -29.18
N LEU A 1118 14.99 6.14 -29.24
CA LEU A 1118 16.41 6.47 -29.45
C LEU A 1118 16.66 7.22 -30.76
N ASN A 1119 15.87 6.93 -31.81
CA ASN A 1119 15.99 7.60 -33.11
C ASN A 1119 15.77 9.12 -33.05
N PHE A 1120 15.13 9.63 -31.99
CA PHE A 1120 14.91 11.07 -31.80
C PHE A 1120 16.14 11.86 -31.32
N GLN A 1121 17.24 11.19 -30.94
CA GLN A 1121 18.40 11.84 -30.30
C GLN A 1121 18.99 13.03 -31.08
N HIS A 1122 18.97 13.01 -32.41
CA HIS A 1122 19.63 14.02 -33.24
C HIS A 1122 18.76 15.24 -33.57
N SER A 1123 17.45 15.19 -33.34
CA SER A 1123 16.51 16.28 -33.67
C SER A 1123 16.14 17.12 -32.45
N VAL A 1124 16.71 16.84 -31.29
CA VAL A 1124 16.36 17.47 -30.03
C VAL A 1124 16.81 18.95 -30.04
N PRO A 1125 15.89 19.92 -29.89
CA PRO A 1125 16.21 21.34 -30.11
C PRO A 1125 16.85 22.03 -28.89
N ASN A 1126 16.70 21.50 -27.69
CA ASN A 1126 17.24 22.10 -26.46
C ASN A 1126 17.55 21.05 -25.38
N ILE A 1127 18.30 21.46 -24.35
CA ILE A 1127 18.72 20.55 -23.28
C ILE A 1127 17.54 19.96 -22.49
N TYR A 1128 16.41 20.66 -22.41
CA TYR A 1128 15.23 20.18 -21.67
C TYR A 1128 14.53 19.04 -22.40
N CYS A 1129 14.47 19.10 -23.73
CA CYS A 1129 14.03 17.99 -24.57
C CYS A 1129 15.02 16.81 -24.46
N ALA A 1130 16.33 17.09 -24.40
CA ALA A 1130 17.37 16.06 -24.24
C ALA A 1130 17.19 15.32 -22.91
N LEU A 1131 17.03 16.06 -21.82
CA LEU A 1131 16.74 15.50 -20.51
C LEU A 1131 15.44 14.68 -20.50
N SER A 1132 14.37 15.20 -21.10
CA SER A 1132 13.08 14.51 -21.15
C SER A 1132 13.17 13.19 -21.94
N LEU A 1133 13.90 13.17 -23.06
CA LEU A 1133 14.16 11.96 -23.83
C LEU A 1133 15.00 10.95 -23.03
N THR A 1134 16.08 11.40 -22.37
CA THR A 1134 16.91 10.52 -21.52
C THR A 1134 16.10 9.93 -20.36
N GLN A 1135 15.28 10.72 -19.68
CA GLN A 1135 14.40 10.27 -18.60
C GLN A 1135 13.35 9.26 -19.10
N LEU A 1136 12.79 9.46 -20.29
CA LEU A 1136 11.90 8.49 -20.92
C LEU A 1136 12.62 7.16 -21.23
N LEU A 1137 13.82 7.22 -21.82
CA LEU A 1137 14.61 6.03 -22.13
C LEU A 1137 15.00 5.24 -20.87
N LEU A 1138 15.37 5.94 -19.79
CA LEU A 1138 15.65 5.34 -18.47
C LEU A 1138 14.45 4.54 -17.96
N VAL A 1139 13.28 5.17 -17.94
CA VAL A 1139 12.05 4.52 -17.45
C VAL A 1139 11.71 3.27 -18.25
N ILE A 1140 11.89 3.28 -19.58
CA ILE A 1140 11.70 2.09 -20.42
C ILE A 1140 12.74 1.01 -20.10
N ALA A 1141 13.99 1.40 -19.86
CA ALA A 1141 15.06 0.46 -19.51
C ALA A 1141 14.86 -0.19 -18.13
N GLU A 1142 14.38 0.56 -17.13
CA GLU A 1142 14.08 0.05 -15.78
C GLU A 1142 13.00 -1.04 -15.75
N LYS A 1143 12.12 -1.10 -16.76
CA LYS A 1143 11.09 -2.15 -16.87
C LYS A 1143 11.63 -3.45 -17.47
N SER A 1144 12.84 -3.45 -18.03
CA SER A 1144 13.48 -4.64 -18.60
C SER A 1144 14.34 -5.36 -17.55
N VAL A 1145 14.35 -6.69 -17.58
CA VAL A 1145 15.20 -7.53 -16.72
C VAL A 1145 16.64 -7.56 -17.25
N ALA A 1146 16.83 -7.24 -18.53
CA ALA A 1146 18.11 -7.22 -19.21
C ALA A 1146 18.82 -5.88 -18.99
N SER A 1147 19.92 -5.86 -18.23
CA SER A 1147 20.82 -4.71 -18.04
C SER A 1147 21.57 -4.26 -19.31
N LEU A 1148 21.12 -4.70 -20.50
CA LEU A 1148 21.84 -4.59 -21.76
C LEU A 1148 21.88 -3.17 -22.35
N LYS A 1149 21.06 -2.23 -21.86
CA LYS A 1149 20.95 -0.88 -22.46
C LYS A 1149 21.68 0.23 -21.70
N SER A 1150 22.40 -0.09 -20.61
CA SER A 1150 23.18 0.92 -19.86
C SER A 1150 24.21 1.63 -20.73
N LYS A 1151 24.84 0.91 -21.67
CA LYS A 1151 25.78 1.48 -22.66
C LYS A 1151 25.13 2.50 -23.58
N GLU A 1152 23.92 2.23 -24.06
CA GLU A 1152 23.19 3.14 -24.96
C GLU A 1152 22.78 4.42 -24.22
N ILE A 1153 22.33 4.28 -22.97
CA ILE A 1153 21.99 5.42 -22.09
C ILE A 1153 23.24 6.26 -21.78
N ALA A 1154 24.38 5.64 -21.46
CA ALA A 1154 25.63 6.35 -21.27
C ALA A 1154 26.07 7.08 -22.55
N SER A 1155 25.96 6.42 -23.71
CA SER A 1155 26.33 6.98 -25.01
C SER A 1155 25.50 8.20 -25.41
N ILE A 1156 24.17 8.11 -25.30
CA ILE A 1156 23.29 9.25 -25.64
C ILE A 1156 23.51 10.42 -24.67
N THR A 1157 23.69 10.13 -23.38
CA THR A 1157 23.91 11.18 -22.36
C THR A 1157 25.28 11.85 -22.56
N LYS A 1158 26.32 11.09 -22.91
CA LYS A 1158 27.62 11.66 -23.35
C LYS A 1158 27.44 12.55 -24.57
N GLY A 1159 26.68 12.09 -25.56
CA GLY A 1159 26.36 12.86 -26.76
C GLY A 1159 25.74 14.22 -26.45
N PHE A 1160 24.77 14.27 -25.53
CA PHE A 1160 24.12 15.52 -25.10
C PHE A 1160 25.03 16.44 -24.28
N LEU A 1161 25.93 15.88 -23.47
CA LEU A 1161 26.94 16.66 -22.74
C LEU A 1161 28.01 17.23 -23.68
N CYS A 1162 28.32 16.55 -24.78
CA CYS A 1162 29.24 17.00 -25.81
C CYS A 1162 28.57 17.89 -26.89
N GLN A 1163 27.28 18.20 -26.77
CA GLN A 1163 26.56 19.06 -27.71
C GLN A 1163 26.59 20.54 -27.29
N SER A 1164 26.68 21.45 -28.26
CA SER A 1164 26.56 22.90 -28.01
C SER A 1164 25.08 23.32 -28.03
N TRP A 1165 24.54 23.72 -26.89
CA TRP A 1165 23.15 24.16 -26.74
C TRP A 1165 22.98 25.67 -27.01
N MET A 1166 22.62 26.00 -28.26
CA MET A 1166 22.38 27.37 -28.73
C MET A 1166 20.88 27.70 -28.75
N GLN A 1167 20.54 28.95 -28.48
CA GLN A 1167 19.21 29.51 -28.73
C GLN A 1167 19.13 30.04 -30.17
N PRO A 1168 17.93 30.14 -30.77
CA PRO A 1168 17.74 30.71 -32.11
C PRO A 1168 18.25 32.15 -32.26
N SER A 1169 18.38 32.87 -31.13
CA SER A 1169 18.98 34.21 -31.06
C SER A 1169 20.51 34.23 -31.15
N GLY A 1170 21.16 33.08 -31.36
CA GLY A 1170 22.63 32.95 -31.37
C GLY A 1170 23.28 32.95 -29.99
N THR A 1171 22.50 33.03 -28.91
CA THR A 1171 22.98 33.00 -27.53
C THR A 1171 22.99 31.59 -26.97
N ARG A 1172 24.02 31.23 -26.19
CA ARG A 1172 24.04 29.95 -25.46
C ARG A 1172 22.94 29.90 -24.40
N GLN A 1173 22.37 28.71 -24.21
CA GLN A 1173 21.46 28.48 -23.09
C GLN A 1173 22.22 28.61 -21.76
N LYS A 1174 21.67 29.40 -20.83
CA LYS A 1174 22.26 29.69 -19.51
C LYS A 1174 21.14 29.87 -18.48
N GLY A 1175 21.45 29.65 -17.21
CA GLY A 1175 20.53 29.91 -16.09
C GLY A 1175 20.43 28.74 -15.10
N PRO A 1176 19.73 28.92 -13.96
CA PRO A 1176 19.64 27.89 -12.92
C PRO A 1176 18.96 26.61 -13.43
N GLN A 1177 17.89 26.72 -14.22
CA GLN A 1177 17.20 25.56 -14.80
C GLN A 1177 18.07 24.77 -15.79
N PHE A 1178 18.92 25.47 -16.55
CA PHE A 1178 19.90 24.85 -17.44
C PHE A 1178 20.93 24.06 -16.62
N ASN A 1179 21.44 24.64 -15.53
CA ASN A 1179 22.40 23.99 -14.64
C ASN A 1179 21.80 22.75 -13.95
N ASP A 1180 20.54 22.81 -13.52
CA ASP A 1180 19.84 21.68 -12.92
C ASP A 1180 19.65 20.53 -13.93
N ALA A 1181 19.32 20.86 -15.18
CA ALA A 1181 19.18 19.87 -16.25
C ALA A 1181 20.53 19.22 -16.58
N LEU A 1182 21.59 20.02 -16.67
CA LEU A 1182 22.96 19.56 -16.93
C LEU A 1182 23.49 18.69 -15.77
N HIS A 1183 23.23 19.09 -14.52
CA HIS A 1183 23.55 18.28 -13.34
C HIS A 1183 22.84 16.93 -13.40
N THR A 1184 21.56 16.91 -13.76
CA THR A 1184 20.79 15.67 -13.86
C THR A 1184 21.33 14.75 -14.96
N LEU A 1185 21.64 15.29 -16.14
CA LEU A 1185 22.29 14.54 -17.22
C LEU A 1185 23.66 14.01 -16.81
N LEU A 1186 24.49 14.80 -16.11
CA LEU A 1186 25.78 14.34 -15.59
C LEU A 1186 25.62 13.20 -14.58
N THR A 1187 24.66 13.29 -13.66
CA THR A 1187 24.39 12.22 -12.69
C THR A 1187 23.99 10.93 -13.38
N ILE A 1188 23.07 11.01 -14.36
CA ILE A 1188 22.66 9.85 -15.17
C ILE A 1188 23.86 9.28 -15.93
N TYR A 1189 24.69 10.13 -16.53
CA TYR A 1189 25.88 9.69 -17.25
C TYR A 1189 26.84 8.90 -16.34
N MET A 1190 27.12 9.42 -15.14
CA MET A 1190 28.03 8.78 -14.19
C MET A 1190 27.47 7.48 -13.62
N GLU A 1191 26.15 7.38 -13.42
CA GLU A 1191 25.51 6.18 -12.89
C GLU A 1191 25.52 5.00 -13.90
N TYR A 1192 25.34 5.29 -15.18
CA TYR A 1192 25.19 4.26 -16.23
C TYR A 1192 26.49 3.95 -16.99
N THR A 1193 27.58 4.66 -16.68
CA THR A 1193 28.90 4.41 -17.26
C THR A 1193 29.59 3.21 -16.59
N HIS A 1194 30.22 2.35 -17.39
CA HIS A 1194 30.92 1.16 -16.87
C HIS A 1194 32.19 1.47 -16.07
N ASP A 1195 32.96 2.49 -16.48
CA ASP A 1195 34.21 2.91 -15.84
C ASP A 1195 34.16 4.41 -15.55
N ILE A 1196 33.66 4.74 -14.36
CA ILE A 1196 33.48 6.12 -13.89
C ILE A 1196 34.85 6.82 -13.74
N LEU A 1197 35.88 6.10 -13.29
CA LEU A 1197 37.22 6.65 -13.08
C LEU A 1197 37.84 7.11 -14.39
N LYS A 1198 37.72 6.29 -15.45
CA LYS A 1198 38.21 6.65 -16.78
C LYS A 1198 37.52 7.88 -17.35
N GLU A 1199 36.20 7.99 -17.21
CA GLU A 1199 35.49 9.18 -17.73
C GLU A 1199 35.80 10.44 -16.92
N ILE A 1200 36.03 10.32 -15.61
CA ILE A 1200 36.55 11.45 -14.80
C ILE A 1200 37.95 11.84 -15.26
N GLU A 1201 38.82 10.86 -15.56
CA GLU A 1201 40.15 11.09 -16.13
C GLU A 1201 40.05 11.80 -17.49
N ASP A 1202 39.17 11.37 -18.40
CA ASP A 1202 38.96 11.98 -19.72
C ASP A 1202 38.47 13.44 -19.57
N ILE A 1203 37.47 13.71 -18.71
CA ILE A 1203 36.96 15.06 -18.48
C ILE A 1203 38.04 15.97 -17.86
N SER A 1204 38.84 15.45 -16.91
CA SER A 1204 39.88 16.23 -16.23
C SER A 1204 41.15 16.43 -17.08
N SER A 1205 41.49 15.50 -17.95
CA SER A 1205 42.69 15.56 -18.81
C SER A 1205 42.45 16.24 -20.16
N ILE A 1206 41.21 16.25 -20.65
CA ILE A 1206 40.83 16.85 -21.94
C ILE A 1206 39.95 18.09 -21.73
N GLY A 1207 38.82 17.94 -21.04
CA GLY A 1207 37.83 19.01 -20.91
C GLY A 1207 38.34 20.24 -20.14
N VAL A 1208 38.93 20.02 -18.96
CA VAL A 1208 39.44 21.12 -18.11
C VAL A 1208 40.60 21.88 -18.77
N PRO A 1209 41.63 21.23 -19.36
CA PRO A 1209 42.71 21.93 -20.04
C PRO A 1209 42.26 22.71 -21.28
N GLU A 1210 41.27 22.21 -22.04
CA GLU A 1210 40.68 22.94 -23.16
C GLU A 1210 39.97 24.22 -22.69
N LEU A 1211 39.22 24.13 -21.58
CA LEU A 1211 38.55 25.29 -21.00
C LEU A 1211 39.57 26.33 -20.50
N ILE A 1212 40.62 25.92 -19.81
CA ILE A 1212 41.69 26.82 -19.33
C ILE A 1212 42.41 27.53 -20.49
N ARG A 1213 42.54 26.86 -21.64
CA ARG A 1213 43.17 27.42 -22.86
C ARG A 1213 42.23 28.32 -23.66
N SER A 1214 40.95 28.39 -23.30
CA SER A 1214 39.93 29.17 -23.98
C SER A 1214 39.88 30.63 -23.48
N SER A 1215 39.23 31.53 -24.22
CA SER A 1215 39.06 32.95 -23.84
C SER A 1215 38.22 33.13 -22.57
N LYS A 1216 38.11 34.35 -22.02
CA LYS A 1216 37.28 34.65 -20.81
C LYS A 1216 35.79 34.26 -20.93
N ASP A 1217 35.27 34.04 -22.14
CA ASP A 1217 33.94 33.49 -22.45
C ASP A 1217 34.01 32.19 -23.28
N GLY A 1218 35.15 31.49 -23.20
CA GLY A 1218 35.43 30.28 -23.97
C GLY A 1218 34.81 29.02 -23.36
N TYR A 1219 35.00 27.90 -24.05
CA TYR A 1219 34.41 26.61 -23.69
C TYR A 1219 35.34 25.49 -24.14
N SER A 1220 35.20 24.32 -23.54
CA SER A 1220 35.92 23.13 -24.03
C SER A 1220 35.41 22.72 -25.41
N SER A 1221 36.31 22.47 -26.36
CA SER A 1221 35.96 22.02 -27.71
C SER A 1221 35.32 20.63 -27.70
N THR A 1222 35.76 19.76 -26.79
CA THR A 1222 35.29 18.39 -26.64
C THR A 1222 34.03 18.30 -25.77
N TYR A 1223 33.89 19.19 -24.78
CA TYR A 1223 32.71 19.31 -23.92
C TYR A 1223 32.18 20.76 -23.93
N PRO A 1224 31.41 21.15 -24.96
CA PRO A 1224 30.92 22.54 -25.11
C PRO A 1224 30.05 23.06 -23.97
N THR A 1225 29.53 22.15 -23.14
CA THR A 1225 28.77 22.43 -21.92
C THR A 1225 29.64 22.85 -20.73
N LEU A 1226 30.97 22.62 -20.79
CA LEU A 1226 31.94 23.18 -19.86
C LEU A 1226 32.32 24.59 -20.31
N THR A 1227 31.95 25.60 -19.52
CA THR A 1227 32.10 27.03 -19.82
C THR A 1227 32.62 27.80 -18.62
#